data_AF-A0A930SQ91-F1
#
_entry.id   AF-A0A930SQ91-F1
#
_cell.length_a   1.000
_cell.length_b   1.000
_cell.length_c   1.000
_cell.angle_alpha   90.00
_cell.angle_beta   90.00
_cell.angle_gamma   90.00
#
_symmetry.space_group_name_H-M   'P 1'
#
loop_
_entity.id
_entity.type
_entity.pdbx_description
1 polymer ?
#
loop_
_entity_poly.entity_id
_entity_poly.type
_entity_poly.pdbx_seq_one_letter_code
_entity_poly.pdbx_strand_id
1 'polypeptide(L)'
;MLYWLAFIQALPALPETAPWEAQSTSTRTETPASSPVPIGTPTTAQLGGLGILASGGVVTFIVLLLAAVWAYTRVYIITPTNEAFVKTGGVIHKRKKVILNGGCIVLPGFHELTRVPLREMSIDVERTGKLAVRTQDYLRADMRATFYVCINASDDDVLTAAARLSRDGKITPEDIKNALEKRADDGLRAAAKTKTLAEIDSDKLGFAQEVLNLIEPDLKKVGLTLNNLAISEIEESDTYDSNNFFDSQGVRLRTETIQRSIQQKREVELATQVAIEQKELDAARRSLQIAKEKEDAQLAQVLEIESLKAERERTIQEKRDREAATAQRTKILQEKSVEEEEIQRRLSVQQAQIQADIELEEQQKALKVAQAVQRQEADVAEVNRQKEVDSAQYRALVELAEAERASKVAQQEAAIAIAERERSRFQAEAERAQAEAAVDTATAVEEAERQQRLAVIAAEREAQERRIADQNVVEIDVFRKRRQAEIARQTAELESEAIRTLAQAELDRALAEAQGIQANIQARNAISTANLTADVIAQLWPQLADRLPEVLRALAPQPGVIGDARIYAFPGAGSNGNGNGAGDINKLLLSTSGLSLINSLLEEGKLGSIIGQVGQLLRNETDSPAPNSPAPGRPIPETTHE
;
A
#
# COMPACT_ATOMS: atom_id res chain seq x y z
N MET A 1 51.62 -42.46 -22.16
CA MET A 1 50.65 -43.58 -22.20
C MET A 1 49.85 -43.44 -23.50
N LEU A 2 50.25 -44.08 -24.60
CA LEU A 2 50.10 -45.51 -24.92
C LEU A 2 48.70 -45.95 -25.44
N TYR A 3 47.88 -45.04 -25.99
CA TYR A 3 46.60 -45.41 -26.62
C TYR A 3 46.49 -45.23 -28.14
N TRP A 4 47.43 -44.56 -28.81
CA TRP A 4 47.43 -44.40 -30.29
C TRP A 4 48.26 -45.44 -31.07
N LEU A 5 49.16 -46.17 -30.40
CA LEU A 5 50.01 -47.18 -31.04
C LEU A 5 49.35 -48.57 -31.15
N ALA A 6 48.30 -48.84 -30.39
CA ALA A 6 47.64 -50.15 -30.35
C ALA A 6 46.68 -50.39 -31.53
N PHE A 7 46.20 -49.34 -32.21
CA PHE A 7 45.18 -49.46 -33.26
C PHE A 7 45.76 -49.89 -34.63
N ILE A 8 47.03 -49.59 -34.90
CA ILE A 8 47.68 -49.92 -36.18
C ILE A 8 48.17 -51.39 -36.24
N GLN A 9 48.26 -52.09 -35.10
CA GLN A 9 48.69 -53.50 -35.03
C GLN A 9 47.54 -54.52 -35.14
N ALA A 10 46.29 -54.10 -35.37
CA ALA A 10 45.09 -54.94 -35.22
C ALA A 10 44.40 -55.39 -36.53
N LEU A 11 45.09 -55.36 -37.68
CA LEU A 11 44.55 -55.83 -38.97
C LEU A 11 45.38 -57.02 -39.51
N PRO A 12 44.77 -58.20 -39.77
CA PRO A 12 45.50 -59.42 -40.06
C PRO A 12 45.95 -59.52 -41.53
N ALA A 13 47.16 -60.03 -41.73
CA ALA A 13 47.65 -60.50 -43.02
C ALA A 13 47.17 -61.93 -43.32
N LEU A 14 46.96 -62.25 -44.60
CA LEU A 14 46.62 -63.60 -45.09
C LEU A 14 47.48 -63.92 -46.34
N PRO A 15 47.71 -65.22 -46.65
CA PRO A 15 49.08 -65.71 -46.66
C PRO A 15 49.64 -66.11 -48.03
N GLU A 16 50.95 -66.33 -48.05
CA GLU A 16 51.72 -66.93 -49.13
C GLU A 16 52.16 -68.35 -48.72
N THR A 17 51.98 -69.35 -49.60
CA THR A 17 52.57 -70.72 -49.65
C THR A 17 51.71 -71.57 -50.62
N ALA A 18 52.18 -72.53 -51.42
CA ALA A 18 53.54 -72.89 -51.87
C ALA A 18 53.44 -73.66 -53.24
N PRO A 19 54.31 -74.62 -53.64
CA PRO A 19 54.94 -74.60 -54.96
C PRO A 19 54.44 -75.68 -55.94
N TRP A 20 54.93 -75.66 -57.19
CA TRP A 20 55.04 -76.87 -58.01
C TRP A 20 56.24 -76.82 -58.97
N GLU A 21 56.77 -78.00 -59.30
CA GLU A 21 58.06 -78.21 -59.98
C GLU A 21 57.93 -78.43 -61.50
N ALA A 22 59.07 -78.38 -62.20
CA ALA A 22 59.14 -78.62 -63.63
C ALA A 22 58.80 -80.06 -64.04
N GLN A 23 58.24 -80.24 -65.24
CA GLN A 23 58.57 -81.39 -66.08
C GLN A 23 58.35 -81.15 -67.58
N SER A 24 59.14 -81.84 -68.38
CA SER A 24 59.19 -81.82 -69.84
C SER A 24 58.07 -82.66 -70.48
N THR A 25 57.77 -82.41 -71.76
CA THR A 25 57.55 -83.45 -72.80
C THR A 25 57.63 -82.82 -74.20
N SER A 26 58.12 -83.59 -75.17
CA SER A 26 58.35 -83.22 -76.56
C SER A 26 57.27 -83.77 -77.52
N THR A 27 56.96 -83.02 -78.59
CA THR A 27 56.59 -83.48 -79.95
C THR A 27 56.38 -82.22 -80.82
N ARG A 28 57.10 -81.98 -81.93
CA ARG A 28 56.97 -82.59 -83.28
C ARG A 28 55.50 -82.50 -83.76
N THR A 29 55.18 -81.84 -84.88
CA THR A 29 55.48 -82.33 -86.24
C THR A 29 55.32 -81.24 -87.34
N GLU A 30 56.25 -81.26 -88.31
CA GLU A 30 56.19 -80.80 -89.74
C GLU A 30 55.96 -79.33 -90.18
N THR A 31 57.07 -78.71 -90.64
CA THR A 31 57.23 -77.97 -91.92
C THR A 31 57.13 -78.91 -93.15
N PRO A 32 57.12 -78.48 -94.45
CA PRO A 32 57.66 -77.24 -95.08
C PRO A 32 56.56 -76.44 -95.85
N ALA A 33 56.76 -75.55 -96.84
CA ALA A 33 57.90 -75.07 -97.66
C ALA A 33 57.59 -73.62 -98.21
N SER A 34 58.36 -72.91 -99.05
CA SER A 34 59.69 -73.06 -99.70
C SER A 34 60.21 -71.68 -100.18
N SER A 35 61.51 -71.39 -99.98
CA SER A 35 62.44 -70.58 -100.83
C SER A 35 62.18 -69.06 -101.10
N PRO A 36 63.20 -68.26 -101.53
CA PRO A 36 64.56 -68.14 -100.95
C PRO A 36 65.17 -66.69 -100.88
N VAL A 37 66.13 -66.46 -99.95
CA VAL A 37 67.50 -65.84 -100.10
C VAL A 37 67.67 -64.60 -101.04
N PRO A 38 68.25 -63.44 -100.59
CA PRO A 38 69.68 -63.38 -100.25
C PRO A 38 70.17 -62.46 -99.11
N ILE A 39 71.48 -62.62 -98.85
CA ILE A 39 72.31 -62.08 -97.77
C ILE A 39 72.82 -60.66 -98.08
N GLY A 40 72.90 -59.79 -97.06
CA GLY A 40 73.56 -58.48 -97.11
C GLY A 40 74.23 -58.13 -95.78
N THR A 41 75.51 -57.76 -95.84
CA THR A 41 76.47 -57.52 -94.75
C THR A 41 76.05 -56.52 -93.65
N PRO A 42 76.63 -56.59 -92.43
CA PRO A 42 76.36 -55.63 -91.37
C PRO A 42 76.95 -54.24 -91.68
N THR A 43 76.27 -53.19 -91.25
CA THR A 43 76.86 -51.84 -91.17
C THR A 43 76.39 -51.17 -89.89
N THR A 44 77.34 -50.92 -88.99
CA THR A 44 77.16 -50.10 -87.81
C THR A 44 76.88 -48.66 -88.22
N ALA A 45 75.65 -48.19 -87.98
CA ALA A 45 75.34 -46.76 -87.94
C ALA A 45 75.13 -46.35 -86.47
N GLN A 46 76.09 -45.61 -85.91
CA GLN A 46 75.88 -44.89 -84.67
C GLN A 46 74.94 -43.70 -84.93
N LEU A 47 73.79 -43.69 -84.26
CA LEU A 47 73.04 -42.53 -83.72
C LEU A 47 71.82 -43.16 -83.03
N GLY A 48 71.39 -42.81 -81.82
CA GLY A 48 71.63 -41.58 -81.08
C GLY A 48 70.27 -41.01 -80.68
N GLY A 49 69.85 -41.22 -79.42
CA GLY A 49 68.80 -40.44 -78.75
C GLY A 49 67.36 -40.56 -79.26
N LEU A 50 66.61 -41.58 -78.82
CA LEU A 50 65.14 -41.62 -78.90
C LEU A 50 64.45 -42.05 -77.58
N GLY A 51 65.11 -41.82 -76.44
CA GLY A 51 64.61 -42.16 -75.09
C GLY A 51 64.42 -40.98 -74.12
N ILE A 52 64.62 -39.72 -74.57
CA ILE A 52 64.65 -38.53 -73.68
C ILE A 52 63.43 -37.60 -73.88
N LEU A 53 62.72 -37.70 -75.00
CA LEU A 53 61.59 -36.80 -75.30
C LEU A 53 60.29 -37.14 -74.57
N ALA A 54 60.10 -38.40 -74.16
CA ALA A 54 58.96 -38.78 -73.30
C ALA A 54 59.19 -38.39 -71.83
N SER A 55 60.42 -38.51 -71.31
CA SER A 55 60.75 -38.13 -69.94
C SER A 55 60.77 -36.62 -69.73
N GLY A 56 61.23 -35.84 -70.72
CA GLY A 56 61.18 -34.37 -70.68
C GLY A 56 59.76 -33.84 -70.44
N GLY A 57 58.77 -34.30 -71.22
CA GLY A 57 57.37 -33.88 -71.08
C GLY A 57 56.76 -34.22 -69.71
N VAL A 58 57.06 -35.41 -69.17
CA VAL A 58 56.60 -35.84 -67.84
C VAL A 58 57.23 -34.98 -66.74
N VAL A 59 58.53 -34.69 -66.81
CA VAL A 59 59.21 -33.81 -65.85
C VAL A 59 58.65 -32.38 -65.91
N THR A 60 58.46 -31.82 -67.10
CA THR A 60 57.83 -30.49 -67.25
C THR A 60 56.41 -30.47 -66.68
N PHE A 61 55.60 -31.50 -66.94
CA PHE A 61 54.25 -31.60 -66.38
C PHE A 61 54.24 -31.66 -64.86
N ILE A 62 55.13 -32.46 -64.26
CA ILE A 62 55.28 -32.56 -62.78
C ILE A 62 55.72 -31.22 -62.18
N VAL A 63 56.68 -30.52 -62.79
CA VAL A 63 57.13 -29.19 -62.34
C VAL A 63 55.99 -28.17 -62.42
N LEU A 64 55.20 -28.19 -63.50
CA LEU A 64 54.07 -27.29 -63.69
C LEU A 64 52.94 -27.60 -62.68
N LEU A 65 52.67 -28.87 -62.40
CA LEU A 65 51.73 -29.31 -61.38
C LEU A 65 52.17 -28.87 -59.98
N LEU A 66 53.44 -29.07 -59.62
CA LEU A 66 54.01 -28.61 -58.34
C LEU A 66 53.96 -27.07 -58.22
N ALA A 67 54.27 -26.34 -59.28
CA ALA A 67 54.13 -24.88 -59.32
C ALA A 67 52.68 -24.42 -59.17
N ALA A 68 51.72 -25.13 -59.78
CA ALA A 68 50.29 -24.86 -59.65
C ALA A 68 49.77 -25.14 -58.23
N VAL A 69 50.20 -26.24 -57.60
CA VAL A 69 49.87 -26.55 -56.20
C VAL A 69 50.51 -25.53 -55.24
N TRP A 70 51.74 -25.10 -55.48
CA TRP A 70 52.40 -24.04 -54.71
C TRP A 70 51.72 -22.67 -54.87
N ALA A 71 51.27 -22.33 -56.08
CA ALA A 71 50.48 -21.13 -56.31
C ALA A 71 49.10 -21.22 -55.63
N TYR A 72 48.44 -22.37 -55.70
CA TYR A 72 47.15 -22.60 -55.07
C TYR A 72 47.22 -22.44 -53.55
N THR A 73 48.18 -23.07 -52.87
CA THR A 73 48.34 -22.95 -51.40
C THR A 73 48.70 -21.55 -50.94
N ARG A 74 49.21 -20.68 -51.83
CA ARG A 74 49.56 -19.29 -51.52
C ARG A 74 48.45 -18.28 -51.84
N VAL A 75 47.49 -18.63 -52.69
CA VAL A 75 46.46 -17.70 -53.22
C VAL A 75 45.05 -18.09 -52.77
N TYR A 76 44.77 -19.37 -52.51
CA TYR A 76 43.46 -19.83 -52.03
C TYR A 76 43.40 -19.83 -50.51
N ILE A 77 42.53 -18.99 -49.94
CA ILE A 77 42.33 -18.86 -48.49
C ILE A 77 40.90 -19.27 -48.16
N ILE A 78 40.74 -20.16 -47.18
CA ILE A 78 39.44 -20.63 -46.68
C ILE A 78 39.00 -19.74 -45.52
N THR A 79 37.75 -19.29 -45.56
CA THR A 79 37.09 -18.53 -44.50
C THR A 79 36.52 -19.51 -43.46
N PRO A 80 36.96 -19.47 -42.19
CA PRO A 80 36.34 -20.25 -41.12
C PRO A 80 34.99 -19.66 -40.72
N THR A 81 34.11 -20.49 -40.18
CA THR A 81 32.69 -20.17 -39.90
C THR A 81 32.46 -19.00 -38.92
N ASN A 82 33.47 -18.62 -38.13
CA ASN A 82 33.41 -17.56 -37.14
C ASN A 82 33.88 -16.18 -37.64
N GLU A 83 34.26 -16.04 -38.90
CA GLU A 83 34.58 -14.76 -39.53
C GLU A 83 34.05 -14.68 -40.97
N ALA A 84 33.88 -13.46 -41.47
CA ALA A 84 33.63 -13.17 -42.87
C ALA A 84 34.86 -12.51 -43.48
N PHE A 85 35.07 -12.73 -44.78
CA PHE A 85 36.08 -11.99 -45.54
C PHE A 85 35.43 -10.99 -46.47
N VAL A 86 35.87 -9.73 -46.38
CA VAL A 86 35.59 -8.72 -47.41
C VAL A 86 36.80 -8.64 -48.32
N LYS A 87 36.64 -9.15 -49.54
CA LYS A 87 37.62 -9.00 -50.60
C LYS A 87 37.39 -7.67 -51.31
N THR A 88 38.43 -6.85 -51.38
CA THR A 88 38.44 -5.61 -52.16
C THR A 88 39.64 -5.58 -53.12
N GLY A 89 39.70 -4.60 -54.01
CA GLY A 89 40.69 -4.54 -55.09
C GLY A 89 40.36 -5.44 -56.29
N GLY A 90 41.22 -5.39 -57.30
CA GLY A 90 41.07 -6.11 -58.57
C GLY A 90 41.38 -5.21 -59.78
N VAL A 91 42.16 -5.75 -60.74
CA VAL A 91 42.59 -5.03 -61.95
C VAL A 91 41.42 -4.78 -62.92
N ILE A 92 40.47 -5.73 -63.00
CA ILE A 92 39.41 -5.76 -64.02
C ILE A 92 38.06 -5.29 -63.45
N HIS A 93 37.75 -5.61 -62.18
CA HIS A 93 36.47 -5.29 -61.55
C HIS A 93 36.67 -4.67 -60.16
N LYS A 94 36.31 -3.39 -60.02
CA LYS A 94 36.37 -2.65 -58.75
C LYS A 94 35.10 -2.87 -57.90
N ARG A 95 34.81 -4.12 -57.53
CA ARG A 95 33.67 -4.46 -56.64
C ARG A 95 34.16 -5.02 -55.32
N LYS A 96 33.60 -4.55 -54.21
CA LYS A 96 33.74 -5.22 -52.90
C LYS A 96 32.90 -6.50 -52.95
N LYS A 97 33.43 -7.61 -52.44
CA LYS A 97 32.69 -8.88 -52.33
C LYS A 97 32.85 -9.46 -50.93
N VAL A 98 31.73 -9.79 -50.31
CA VAL A 98 31.69 -10.57 -49.07
C VAL A 98 31.82 -12.05 -49.41
N ILE A 99 32.57 -12.78 -48.59
CA ILE A 99 32.67 -14.24 -48.60
C ILE A 99 32.31 -14.73 -47.20
N LEU A 100 31.16 -15.40 -47.12
CA LEU A 100 30.67 -16.16 -45.97
C LEU A 100 30.86 -17.64 -46.28
N ASN A 101 31.35 -18.44 -45.32
CA ASN A 101 31.43 -19.91 -45.38
C ASN A 101 31.91 -20.47 -46.73
N GLY A 102 33.17 -20.21 -47.10
CA GLY A 102 33.75 -20.69 -48.35
C GLY A 102 35.23 -20.34 -48.48
N GLY A 103 35.81 -20.56 -49.65
CA GLY A 103 37.17 -20.12 -49.98
C GLY A 103 37.19 -19.05 -51.05
N CYS A 104 38.24 -18.23 -51.05
CA CYS A 104 38.43 -17.20 -52.08
C CYS A 104 39.88 -17.12 -52.56
N ILE A 105 40.03 -16.74 -53.83
CA ILE A 105 41.31 -16.54 -54.50
C ILE A 105 41.74 -15.09 -54.27
N VAL A 106 42.79 -14.88 -53.48
CA VAL A 106 43.33 -13.57 -53.09
C VAL A 106 44.74 -13.44 -53.67
N LEU A 107 44.85 -12.78 -54.83
CA LEU A 107 46.15 -12.51 -55.45
C LEU A 107 46.84 -11.36 -54.69
N PRO A 108 48.01 -11.60 -54.04
CA PRO A 108 48.72 -10.55 -53.30
C PRO A 108 49.13 -9.41 -54.23
N GLY A 109 49.05 -8.17 -53.73
CA GLY A 109 49.33 -6.95 -54.49
C GLY A 109 48.18 -6.44 -55.36
N PHE A 110 47.18 -7.26 -55.68
CA PHE A 110 46.00 -6.86 -56.46
C PHE A 110 44.70 -6.83 -55.67
N HIS A 111 44.64 -7.56 -54.56
CA HIS A 111 43.47 -7.63 -53.69
C HIS A 111 43.88 -7.42 -52.24
N GLU A 112 43.01 -6.74 -51.51
CA GLU A 112 43.07 -6.60 -50.06
C GLU A 112 41.97 -7.47 -49.44
N LEU A 113 42.28 -8.12 -48.31
CA LEU A 113 41.40 -9.03 -47.62
C LEU A 113 41.15 -8.52 -46.20
N THR A 114 39.94 -8.04 -45.94
CA THR A 114 39.53 -7.60 -44.60
C THR A 114 38.88 -8.75 -43.85
N ARG A 115 39.39 -9.08 -42.65
CA ARG A 115 38.82 -10.11 -41.76
C ARG A 115 37.83 -9.48 -40.78
N VAL A 116 36.61 -9.99 -40.75
CA VAL A 116 35.48 -9.48 -39.96
C VAL A 116 34.97 -10.58 -39.03
N PRO A 117 35.12 -10.49 -37.69
CA PRO A 117 34.62 -11.52 -36.79
C PRO A 117 33.09 -11.50 -36.74
N LEU A 118 32.46 -12.67 -36.89
CA LEU A 118 31.00 -12.85 -36.80
C LEU A 118 30.55 -13.32 -35.40
N ARG A 119 31.49 -13.77 -34.56
CA ARG A 119 31.19 -14.21 -33.20
C ARG A 119 30.65 -13.05 -32.36
N GLU A 120 29.76 -13.39 -31.43
CA GLU A 120 29.34 -12.49 -30.36
C GLU A 120 30.50 -12.14 -29.43
N MET A 121 30.47 -10.92 -28.88
CA MET A 121 31.36 -10.45 -27.83
C MET A 121 30.59 -9.64 -26.78
N SER A 122 30.90 -9.90 -25.52
CA SER A 122 30.47 -9.11 -24.38
C SER A 122 31.40 -7.91 -24.19
N ILE A 123 30.84 -6.70 -24.13
CA ILE A 123 31.56 -5.46 -23.84
C ILE A 123 30.93 -4.82 -22.62
N ASP A 124 31.72 -4.74 -21.54
CA ASP A 124 31.30 -4.10 -20.30
C ASP A 124 31.52 -2.58 -20.38
N VAL A 125 30.47 -1.84 -20.05
CA VAL A 125 30.44 -0.38 -19.95
C VAL A 125 30.07 -0.03 -18.53
N GLU A 126 31.05 0.50 -17.79
CA GLU A 126 30.91 0.87 -16.39
C GLU A 126 30.94 2.40 -16.24
N ARG A 127 30.01 2.93 -15.46
CA ARG A 127 29.84 4.36 -15.22
C ARG A 127 29.67 4.58 -13.71
N THR A 128 30.72 5.07 -13.07
CA THR A 128 30.79 5.23 -11.61
C THR A 128 31.32 6.61 -11.19
N GLY A 129 30.89 7.08 -10.01
CA GLY A 129 31.36 8.30 -9.35
C GLY A 129 31.17 9.57 -10.19
N LYS A 130 32.28 10.17 -10.66
CA LYS A 130 32.20 11.37 -11.51
C LYS A 130 31.60 11.10 -12.90
N LEU A 131 31.68 9.86 -13.38
CA LEU A 131 31.12 9.41 -14.65
C LEU A 131 29.74 8.74 -14.50
N ALA A 132 29.20 8.70 -13.28
CA ALA A 132 27.86 8.20 -12.96
C ALA A 132 26.80 8.80 -13.89
N VAL A 133 25.80 7.99 -14.23
CA VAL A 133 24.70 8.42 -15.09
C VAL A 133 23.71 9.22 -14.25
N ARG A 134 23.23 10.37 -14.75
CA ARG A 134 22.22 11.16 -14.03
C ARG A 134 20.80 10.73 -14.43
N THR A 135 19.97 10.45 -13.43
CA THR A 135 18.57 10.04 -13.56
C THR A 135 17.61 11.23 -13.66
N GLN A 136 16.31 10.97 -13.90
CA GLN A 136 15.26 12.00 -13.98
C GLN A 136 15.15 12.86 -12.71
N ASP A 137 15.34 12.26 -11.54
CA ASP A 137 15.32 12.87 -10.20
C ASP A 137 16.65 13.56 -9.82
N TYR A 138 17.53 13.79 -10.79
CA TYR A 138 18.86 14.41 -10.68
C TYR A 138 19.88 13.65 -9.82
N LEU A 139 19.54 12.47 -9.30
CA LEU A 139 20.47 11.58 -8.60
C LEU A 139 21.51 11.01 -9.57
N ARG A 140 22.61 10.51 -9.00
CA ARG A 140 23.68 9.85 -9.74
C ARG A 140 23.56 8.35 -9.54
N ALA A 141 23.42 7.62 -10.63
CA ALA A 141 23.36 6.17 -10.68
C ALA A 141 24.73 5.61 -11.10
N ASP A 142 25.36 4.87 -10.19
CA ASP A 142 26.52 4.04 -10.48
C ASP A 142 26.03 2.71 -11.04
N MET A 143 26.45 2.37 -12.26
CA MET A 143 25.93 1.21 -12.99
C MET A 143 26.97 0.55 -13.90
N ARG A 144 26.82 -0.76 -14.07
CA ARG A 144 27.60 -1.58 -15.01
C ARG A 144 26.66 -2.31 -15.96
N ALA A 145 26.83 -2.07 -17.26
CA ALA A 145 26.04 -2.68 -18.31
C ALA A 145 26.92 -3.52 -19.24
N THR A 146 26.54 -4.77 -19.46
CA THR A 146 27.21 -5.72 -20.36
C THR A 146 26.43 -5.83 -21.66
N PHE A 147 27.03 -5.35 -22.74
CA PHE A 147 26.46 -5.34 -24.07
C PHE A 147 26.92 -6.58 -24.84
N TYR A 148 25.98 -7.41 -25.32
CA TYR A 148 26.25 -8.56 -26.18
C TYR A 148 26.06 -8.14 -27.63
N VAL A 149 27.17 -8.00 -28.36
CA VAL A 149 27.20 -7.44 -29.72
C VAL A 149 27.87 -8.42 -30.68
N CYS A 150 27.36 -8.49 -31.90
CA CYS A 150 27.97 -9.23 -33.00
C CYS A 150 27.98 -8.38 -34.28
N ILE A 151 28.53 -8.95 -35.36
CA ILE A 151 28.31 -8.49 -36.73
C ILE A 151 27.49 -9.58 -37.40
N ASN A 152 26.26 -9.26 -37.79
CA ASN A 152 25.39 -10.21 -38.49
C ASN A 152 26.05 -10.73 -39.77
N ALA A 153 25.75 -11.97 -40.14
CA ALA A 153 26.18 -12.59 -41.40
C ALA A 153 25.37 -12.08 -42.62
N SER A 154 25.20 -10.76 -42.70
CA SER A 154 24.56 -10.02 -43.78
C SER A 154 25.62 -9.28 -44.59
N ASP A 155 25.52 -9.29 -45.92
CA ASP A 155 26.48 -8.65 -46.81
C ASP A 155 26.64 -7.15 -46.49
N ASP A 156 25.54 -6.45 -46.22
CA ASP A 156 25.54 -5.01 -45.92
C ASP A 156 26.20 -4.67 -44.58
N ASP A 157 25.92 -5.45 -43.54
CA ASP A 157 26.48 -5.24 -42.19
C ASP A 157 27.99 -5.53 -42.20
N VAL A 158 28.41 -6.64 -42.83
CA VAL A 158 29.82 -7.02 -42.97
C VAL A 158 30.60 -6.00 -43.82
N LEU A 159 30.02 -5.48 -44.91
CA LEU A 159 30.64 -4.42 -45.71
C LEU A 159 30.77 -3.10 -44.93
N THR A 160 29.76 -2.76 -44.13
CA THR A 160 29.73 -1.53 -43.33
C THR A 160 30.73 -1.59 -42.17
N ALA A 161 30.78 -2.72 -41.47
CA ALA A 161 31.75 -2.98 -40.41
C ALA A 161 33.18 -2.98 -40.95
N ALA A 162 33.45 -3.70 -42.06
CA ALA A 162 34.76 -3.67 -42.70
C ALA A 162 35.19 -2.24 -43.10
N ALA A 163 34.26 -1.43 -43.61
CA ALA A 163 34.58 -0.06 -44.03
C ALA A 163 34.79 0.95 -42.89
N ARG A 164 34.27 0.68 -41.69
CA ARG A 164 34.24 1.66 -40.57
C ARG A 164 35.06 1.25 -39.35
N LEU A 165 35.25 -0.04 -39.12
CA LEU A 165 35.94 -0.60 -37.96
C LEU A 165 37.31 -1.21 -38.28
N SER A 166 37.57 -1.59 -39.54
CA SER A 166 38.82 -2.30 -39.83
C SER A 166 40.03 -1.37 -39.84
N ARG A 167 41.13 -1.92 -39.32
CA ARG A 167 42.48 -1.35 -39.36
C ARG A 167 43.41 -2.43 -39.89
N ASP A 168 44.28 -2.08 -40.83
CA ASP A 168 45.25 -2.99 -41.46
C ASP A 168 44.64 -4.34 -41.92
N GLY A 169 43.43 -4.27 -42.52
CA GLY A 169 42.71 -5.44 -43.02
C GLY A 169 42.11 -6.37 -41.96
N LYS A 170 41.96 -5.94 -40.71
CA LYS A 170 41.31 -6.74 -39.64
C LYS A 170 40.45 -5.86 -38.74
N ILE A 171 39.45 -6.45 -38.09
CA ILE A 171 38.71 -5.81 -36.99
C ILE A 171 39.13 -6.50 -35.70
N THR A 172 39.61 -5.73 -34.72
CA THR A 172 39.95 -6.24 -33.39
C THR A 172 38.78 -6.05 -32.41
N PRO A 173 38.73 -6.79 -31.28
CA PRO A 173 37.75 -6.53 -30.23
C PRO A 173 37.83 -5.12 -29.65
N GLU A 174 39.02 -4.50 -29.66
CA GLU A 174 39.20 -3.11 -29.20
C GLU A 174 38.56 -2.10 -30.16
N ASP A 175 38.59 -2.34 -31.48
CA ASP A 175 37.92 -1.46 -32.45
C ASP A 175 36.40 -1.44 -32.22
N ILE A 176 35.82 -2.62 -31.95
CA ILE A 176 34.38 -2.77 -31.66
C ILE A 176 34.05 -2.17 -30.29
N LYS A 177 34.86 -2.40 -29.26
CA LYS A 177 34.70 -1.74 -27.94
C LYS A 177 34.71 -0.22 -28.09
N ASN A 178 35.71 0.35 -28.77
CA ASN A 178 35.83 1.80 -28.95
C ASN A 178 34.64 2.41 -29.73
N ALA A 179 34.06 1.66 -30.68
CA ALA A 179 32.90 2.11 -31.46
C ALA A 179 31.57 2.00 -30.69
N LEU A 180 31.45 1.01 -29.81
CA LEU A 180 30.28 0.78 -28.97
C LEU A 180 30.27 1.67 -27.72
N GLU A 181 31.38 1.75 -26.99
CA GLU A 181 31.42 2.31 -25.62
C GLU A 181 30.86 3.74 -25.54
N LYS A 182 31.16 4.60 -26.52
CA LYS A 182 30.64 5.97 -26.58
C LYS A 182 29.13 6.01 -26.84
N ARG A 183 28.65 5.20 -27.79
CA ARG A 183 27.21 5.09 -28.12
C ARG A 183 26.42 4.48 -26.97
N ALA A 184 27.03 3.54 -26.25
CA ALA A 184 26.48 2.93 -25.04
C ALA A 184 26.38 3.95 -23.89
N ASP A 185 27.42 4.75 -23.64
CA ASP A 185 27.38 5.85 -22.66
C ASP A 185 26.31 6.89 -23.01
N ASP A 186 26.21 7.31 -24.28
CA ASP A 186 25.17 8.23 -24.75
C ASP A 186 23.76 7.64 -24.60
N GLY A 187 23.55 6.36 -24.97
CA GLY A 187 22.26 5.67 -24.86
C GLY A 187 21.82 5.42 -23.42
N LEU A 188 22.73 4.98 -22.54
CA LEU A 188 22.49 4.84 -21.10
C LEU A 188 22.09 6.19 -20.47
N ARG A 189 22.79 7.28 -20.83
CA ARG A 189 22.45 8.64 -20.36
C ARG A 189 21.15 9.18 -20.95
N ALA A 190 20.79 8.79 -22.17
CA ALA A 190 19.53 9.20 -22.78
C ALA A 190 18.34 8.54 -22.10
N ALA A 191 18.38 7.21 -21.93
CA ALA A 191 17.35 6.46 -21.20
C ALA A 191 17.28 6.87 -19.72
N ALA A 192 18.41 6.99 -19.01
CA ALA A 192 18.35 7.25 -17.56
C ALA A 192 17.70 8.60 -17.21
N LYS A 193 17.77 9.60 -18.10
CA LYS A 193 17.07 10.88 -17.92
C LYS A 193 15.55 10.79 -17.94
N THR A 194 14.97 9.71 -18.47
CA THR A 194 13.50 9.54 -18.57
C THR A 194 12.92 8.85 -17.33
N LYS A 195 13.73 8.12 -16.55
CA LYS A 195 13.32 7.34 -15.37
C LYS A 195 14.00 7.81 -14.08
N THR A 196 13.34 7.62 -12.95
CA THR A 196 13.92 7.83 -11.62
C THR A 196 14.87 6.69 -11.24
N LEU A 197 15.76 6.91 -10.25
CA LEU A 197 16.67 5.86 -9.77
C LEU A 197 15.92 4.60 -9.29
N ALA A 198 14.79 4.77 -8.60
CA ALA A 198 13.98 3.67 -8.08
C ALA A 198 13.24 2.89 -9.19
N GLU A 199 12.78 3.54 -10.25
CA GLU A 199 12.20 2.88 -11.43
C GLU A 199 13.23 2.07 -12.19
N ILE A 200 14.46 2.58 -12.31
CA ILE A 200 15.57 1.88 -12.97
C ILE A 200 15.97 0.61 -12.20
N ASP A 201 15.99 0.66 -10.86
CA ASP A 201 16.29 -0.54 -10.05
C ASP A 201 15.13 -1.56 -10.04
N SER A 202 13.88 -1.10 -10.03
CA SER A 202 12.70 -1.99 -10.03
C SER A 202 12.37 -2.60 -11.40
N ASP A 203 12.61 -1.89 -12.51
CA ASP A 203 12.41 -2.36 -13.89
C ASP A 203 13.69 -2.28 -14.74
N LYS A 204 14.68 -3.09 -14.35
CA LYS A 204 15.97 -3.22 -15.08
C LYS A 204 15.77 -3.71 -16.52
N LEU A 205 14.77 -4.56 -16.77
CA LEU A 205 14.49 -5.13 -18.09
C LEU A 205 13.87 -4.11 -19.05
N GLY A 206 12.86 -3.36 -18.62
CA GLY A 206 12.29 -2.29 -19.44
C GLY A 206 13.26 -1.13 -19.64
N PHE A 207 14.13 -0.84 -18.67
CA PHE A 207 15.25 0.09 -18.88
C PHE A 207 16.27 -0.44 -19.92
N ALA A 208 16.64 -1.72 -19.86
CA ALA A 208 17.53 -2.33 -20.85
C ALA A 208 16.94 -2.30 -22.28
N GLN A 209 15.63 -2.56 -22.42
CA GLN A 209 14.96 -2.49 -23.72
C GLN A 209 14.94 -1.07 -24.30
N GLU A 210 14.74 -0.04 -23.46
CA GLU A 210 14.77 1.36 -23.89
C GLU A 210 16.17 1.78 -24.36
N VAL A 211 17.21 1.38 -23.62
CA VAL A 211 18.62 1.58 -23.99
C VAL A 211 18.95 0.88 -25.31
N LEU A 212 18.47 -0.35 -25.51
CA LEU A 212 18.63 -1.08 -26.77
C LEU A 212 18.00 -0.33 -27.95
N ASN A 213 16.73 0.08 -27.82
CA ASN A 213 15.98 0.79 -28.86
C ASN A 213 16.64 2.12 -29.27
N LEU A 214 17.28 2.83 -28.33
CA LEU A 214 18.00 4.08 -28.58
C LEU A 214 19.33 3.86 -29.31
N ILE A 215 20.02 2.76 -29.01
CA ILE A 215 21.37 2.47 -29.51
C ILE A 215 21.35 1.74 -30.86
N GLU A 216 20.35 0.89 -31.12
CA GLU A 216 20.26 0.04 -32.32
C GLU A 216 20.42 0.82 -33.65
N PRO A 217 19.73 1.95 -33.90
CA PRO A 217 19.89 2.72 -35.14
C PRO A 217 21.31 3.25 -35.35
N ASP A 218 22.05 3.42 -34.26
CA ASP A 218 23.38 4.00 -34.22
C ASP A 218 24.49 2.95 -34.36
N LEU A 219 24.28 1.74 -33.85
CA LEU A 219 25.13 0.57 -34.12
C LEU A 219 24.98 0.05 -35.54
N LYS A 220 23.76 0.06 -36.09
CA LYS A 220 23.49 -0.31 -37.49
C LYS A 220 24.28 0.54 -38.47
N LYS A 221 24.48 1.84 -38.18
CA LYS A 221 25.36 2.72 -38.97
C LYS A 221 26.81 2.20 -39.04
N VAL A 222 27.27 1.44 -38.04
CA VAL A 222 28.63 0.90 -37.96
C VAL A 222 28.70 -0.56 -38.46
N GLY A 223 27.56 -1.19 -38.77
CA GLY A 223 27.49 -2.63 -39.11
C GLY A 223 27.57 -3.54 -37.88
N LEU A 224 27.25 -3.00 -36.70
CA LEU A 224 27.17 -3.75 -35.44
C LEU A 224 25.69 -4.02 -35.09
N THR A 225 25.41 -5.20 -34.56
CA THR A 225 24.08 -5.63 -34.14
C THR A 225 24.13 -6.11 -32.69
N LEU A 226 23.17 -5.63 -31.89
CA LEU A 226 23.11 -5.88 -30.45
C LEU A 226 22.10 -7.02 -30.21
N ASN A 227 22.58 -8.12 -29.64
CA ASN A 227 21.77 -9.32 -29.37
C ASN A 227 21.04 -9.22 -28.04
N ASN A 228 21.74 -8.73 -27.00
CA ASN A 228 21.20 -8.58 -25.66
C ASN A 228 21.94 -7.48 -24.87
N LEU A 229 21.28 -6.95 -23.84
CA LEU A 229 21.85 -6.04 -22.86
C LEU A 229 21.55 -6.55 -21.46
N ALA A 230 22.59 -6.86 -20.69
CA ALA A 230 22.44 -7.14 -19.26
C ALA A 230 22.85 -5.91 -18.45
N ILE A 231 22.03 -5.53 -17.48
CA ILE A 231 22.33 -4.46 -16.54
C ILE A 231 22.56 -5.10 -15.18
N SER A 232 23.66 -4.71 -14.53
CA SER A 232 24.08 -5.25 -13.23
C SER A 232 23.28 -4.59 -12.09
N GLU A 233 23.81 -4.66 -10.87
CA GLU A 233 23.36 -3.82 -9.77
C GLU A 233 23.56 -2.33 -10.09
N ILE A 234 22.70 -1.49 -9.50
CA ILE A 234 22.58 -0.06 -9.77
C ILE A 234 22.47 0.62 -8.42
N GLU A 235 23.43 1.50 -8.10
CA GLU A 235 23.54 2.11 -6.77
C GLU A 235 23.47 3.64 -6.86
N GLU A 236 23.04 4.32 -5.79
CA GLU A 236 23.20 5.77 -5.69
C GLU A 236 24.68 6.10 -5.45
N SER A 237 25.28 6.88 -6.34
CA SER A 237 26.67 7.34 -6.18
C SER A 237 26.79 8.32 -5.02
N ASP A 238 27.85 8.22 -4.23
CA ASP A 238 28.16 9.15 -3.14
C ASP A 238 28.66 10.53 -3.61
N THR A 239 29.04 10.63 -4.89
CA THR A 239 29.83 11.72 -5.44
C THR A 239 28.96 12.91 -5.87
N TYR A 240 28.48 13.68 -4.89
CA TYR A 240 27.74 14.94 -5.10
C TYR A 240 28.58 16.19 -4.80
N ASP A 241 28.53 17.20 -5.68
CA ASP A 241 29.15 18.51 -5.45
C ASP A 241 28.08 19.57 -5.09
N SER A 242 28.16 20.14 -3.88
CA SER A 242 27.25 21.19 -3.41
C SER A 242 27.35 22.51 -4.19
N ASN A 243 28.40 22.71 -4.98
CA ASN A 243 28.52 23.86 -5.88
C ASN A 243 27.84 23.61 -7.25
N ASN A 244 27.46 22.36 -7.56
CA ASN A 244 26.77 22.03 -8.79
C ASN A 244 25.24 22.11 -8.59
N PHE A 245 24.57 22.84 -9.48
CA PHE A 245 23.12 23.01 -9.43
C PHE A 245 22.37 21.67 -9.45
N PHE A 246 22.70 20.76 -10.36
CA PHE A 246 21.96 19.50 -10.52
C PHE A 246 22.16 18.56 -9.34
N ASP A 247 23.39 18.44 -8.86
CA ASP A 247 23.71 17.61 -7.70
C ASP A 247 23.03 18.17 -6.43
N SER A 248 22.93 19.49 -6.31
CA SER A 248 22.14 20.16 -5.26
C SER A 248 20.63 19.91 -5.38
N GLN A 249 20.07 19.85 -6.60
CA GLN A 249 18.65 19.49 -6.80
C GLN A 249 18.39 18.04 -6.37
N GLY A 250 19.25 17.09 -6.76
CA GLY A 250 19.12 15.67 -6.39
C GLY A 250 19.15 15.48 -4.88
N VAL A 251 20.15 16.03 -4.19
CA VAL A 251 20.25 15.98 -2.72
C VAL A 251 19.05 16.63 -2.04
N ARG A 252 18.51 17.73 -2.57
CA ARG A 252 17.30 18.38 -2.05
C ARG A 252 16.08 17.46 -2.18
N LEU A 253 15.82 16.89 -3.37
CA LEU A 253 14.68 16.00 -3.63
C LEU A 253 14.76 14.71 -2.78
N ARG A 254 15.96 14.11 -2.66
CA ARG A 254 16.21 12.96 -1.78
C ARG A 254 15.90 13.31 -0.33
N THR A 255 16.40 14.44 0.16
CA THR A 255 16.18 14.89 1.54
C THR A 255 14.71 15.19 1.80
N GLU A 256 14.01 15.86 0.88
CA GLU A 256 12.56 16.11 0.97
C GLU A 256 11.77 14.80 1.07
N THR A 257 12.08 13.83 0.20
CA THR A 257 11.44 12.51 0.19
C THR A 257 11.67 11.75 1.48
N ILE A 258 12.91 11.75 2.00
CA ILE A 258 13.26 11.16 3.30
C ILE A 258 12.51 11.85 4.44
N GLN A 259 12.46 13.19 4.47
CA GLN A 259 11.73 13.93 5.52
C GLN A 259 10.22 13.68 5.46
N ARG A 260 9.62 13.59 4.25
CA ARG A 260 8.21 13.22 4.07
C ARG A 260 7.93 11.82 4.61
N SER A 261 8.78 10.83 4.28
CA SER A 261 8.68 9.46 4.79
C SER A 261 8.80 9.40 6.33
N ILE A 262 9.74 10.14 6.92
CA ILE A 262 9.87 10.25 8.39
C ILE A 262 8.63 10.90 9.02
N GLN A 263 8.07 11.95 8.40
CA GLN A 263 6.85 12.60 8.89
C GLN A 263 5.64 11.65 8.84
N GLN A 264 5.42 10.98 7.70
CA GLN A 264 4.35 9.98 7.56
C GLN A 264 4.49 8.84 8.56
N LYS A 265 5.71 8.32 8.78
CA LYS A 265 5.97 7.30 9.78
C LYS A 265 5.60 7.79 11.19
N ARG A 266 6.04 9.00 11.58
CA ARG A 266 5.70 9.59 12.88
C ARG A 266 4.21 9.86 13.04
N GLU A 267 3.53 10.30 11.99
CA GLU A 267 2.09 10.54 12.00
C GLU A 267 1.33 9.23 12.26
N VAL A 268 1.71 8.15 11.58
CA VAL A 268 1.16 6.80 11.83
C VAL A 268 1.48 6.30 13.23
N GLU A 269 2.71 6.49 13.73
CA GLU A 269 3.10 6.13 15.10
C GLU A 269 2.28 6.89 16.15
N LEU A 270 2.14 8.22 16.02
CA LEU A 270 1.36 9.06 16.93
C LEU A 270 -0.14 8.76 16.86
N ALA A 271 -0.71 8.59 15.67
CA ALA A 271 -2.12 8.21 15.50
C ALA A 271 -2.40 6.82 16.12
N THR A 272 -1.46 5.88 15.97
CA THR A 272 -1.53 4.56 16.61
C THR A 272 -1.46 4.68 18.12
N GLN A 273 -0.58 5.51 18.67
CA GLN A 273 -0.47 5.73 20.11
C GLN A 273 -1.76 6.35 20.69
N VAL A 274 -2.31 7.40 20.08
CA VAL A 274 -3.58 8.01 20.50
C VAL A 274 -4.73 6.99 20.43
N ALA A 275 -4.77 6.14 19.40
CA ALA A 275 -5.77 5.09 19.28
C ALA A 275 -5.62 3.97 20.33
N ILE A 276 -4.40 3.70 20.81
CA ILE A 276 -4.15 2.79 21.94
C ILE A 276 -4.63 3.45 23.24
N GLU A 277 -4.20 4.69 23.54
CA GLU A 277 -4.58 5.44 24.75
C GLU A 277 -6.11 5.60 24.86
N GLN A 278 -6.80 5.87 23.74
CA GLN A 278 -8.27 5.90 23.70
C GLN A 278 -8.90 4.55 24.02
N LYS A 279 -8.37 3.44 23.48
CA LYS A 279 -8.86 2.09 23.78
C LYS A 279 -8.60 1.68 25.22
N GLU A 280 -7.46 2.06 25.80
CA GLU A 280 -7.14 1.84 27.21
C GLU A 280 -8.07 2.64 28.13
N LEU A 281 -8.32 3.90 27.80
CA LEU A 281 -9.25 4.77 28.53
C LEU A 281 -10.70 4.25 28.47
N ASP A 282 -11.15 3.76 27.32
CA ASP A 282 -12.47 3.13 27.18
C ASP A 282 -12.54 1.77 27.89
N ALA A 283 -11.46 0.97 27.87
CA ALA A 283 -11.38 -0.26 28.64
C ALA A 283 -11.42 0.01 30.16
N ALA A 284 -10.74 1.05 30.63
CA ALA A 284 -10.76 1.50 32.02
C ALA A 284 -12.14 2.05 32.44
N ARG A 285 -12.83 2.79 31.57
CA ARG A 285 -14.23 3.21 31.80
C ARG A 285 -15.16 2.01 31.92
N ARG A 286 -15.05 1.03 31.00
CA ARG A 286 -15.86 -0.19 31.02
C ARG A 286 -15.57 -1.04 32.26
N SER A 287 -14.32 -1.20 32.68
CA SER A 287 -13.99 -1.96 33.89
C SER A 287 -14.51 -1.29 35.15
N LEU A 288 -14.46 0.04 35.25
CA LEU A 288 -15.02 0.80 36.36
C LEU A 288 -16.56 0.73 36.37
N GLN A 289 -17.21 0.75 35.20
CA GLN A 289 -18.66 0.54 35.10
C GLN A 289 -19.06 -0.88 35.52
N ILE A 290 -18.37 -1.92 35.04
CA ILE A 290 -18.59 -3.32 35.46
C ILE A 290 -18.36 -3.48 36.97
N ALA A 291 -17.38 -2.77 37.55
CA ALA A 291 -17.15 -2.79 39.00
C ALA A 291 -18.35 -2.21 39.77
N LYS A 292 -18.89 -1.06 39.33
CA LYS A 292 -20.11 -0.48 39.91
C LYS A 292 -21.32 -1.40 39.76
N GLU A 293 -21.59 -1.90 38.55
CA GLU A 293 -22.71 -2.83 38.30
C GLU A 293 -22.60 -4.10 39.16
N LYS A 294 -21.37 -4.57 39.44
CA LYS A 294 -21.11 -5.68 40.36
C LYS A 294 -21.35 -5.32 41.82
N GLU A 295 -20.94 -4.14 42.28
CA GLU A 295 -21.22 -3.65 43.63
C GLU A 295 -22.73 -3.44 43.85
N ASP A 296 -23.42 -2.82 42.89
CA ASP A 296 -24.87 -2.62 42.90
C ASP A 296 -25.62 -3.96 42.91
N ALA A 297 -25.20 -4.94 42.10
CA ALA A 297 -25.76 -6.29 42.12
C ALA A 297 -25.51 -7.03 43.45
N GLN A 298 -24.33 -6.85 44.06
CA GLN A 298 -24.05 -7.41 45.39
C GLN A 298 -24.90 -6.76 46.48
N LEU A 299 -25.06 -5.43 46.45
CA LEU A 299 -25.90 -4.69 47.39
C LEU A 299 -27.37 -5.14 47.25
N ALA A 300 -27.88 -5.22 46.02
CA ALA A 300 -29.23 -5.70 45.73
C ALA A 300 -29.43 -7.13 46.25
N GLN A 301 -28.46 -8.03 46.03
CA GLN A 301 -28.52 -9.39 46.55
C GLN A 301 -28.50 -9.45 48.09
N VAL A 302 -27.71 -8.61 48.76
CA VAL A 302 -27.69 -8.52 50.23
C VAL A 302 -29.04 -8.01 50.76
N LEU A 303 -29.59 -6.95 50.16
CA LEU A 303 -30.91 -6.41 50.51
C LEU A 303 -32.03 -7.42 50.26
N GLU A 304 -31.98 -8.18 49.17
CA GLU A 304 -32.94 -9.25 48.88
C GLU A 304 -32.84 -10.36 49.93
N ILE A 305 -31.64 -10.84 50.25
CA ILE A 305 -31.40 -11.85 51.30
C ILE A 305 -31.88 -11.34 52.68
N GLU A 306 -31.66 -10.07 52.99
CA GLU A 306 -32.11 -9.46 54.25
C GLU A 306 -33.63 -9.32 54.31
N SER A 307 -34.28 -8.91 53.21
CA SER A 307 -35.74 -8.85 53.11
C SER A 307 -36.38 -10.25 53.25
N LEU A 308 -35.83 -11.27 52.59
CA LEU A 308 -36.26 -12.66 52.69
C LEU A 308 -36.02 -13.24 54.08
N LYS A 309 -34.95 -12.84 54.78
CA LYS A 309 -34.73 -13.19 56.20
C LYS A 309 -35.77 -12.54 57.09
N ALA A 310 -36.06 -11.25 56.91
CA ALA A 310 -37.06 -10.52 57.69
C ALA A 310 -38.48 -11.08 57.47
N GLU A 311 -38.83 -11.43 56.23
CA GLU A 311 -40.09 -12.11 55.90
C GLU A 311 -40.15 -13.50 56.53
N ARG A 312 -39.09 -14.31 56.40
CA ARG A 312 -39.02 -15.63 57.07
C ARG A 312 -39.15 -15.52 58.57
N GLU A 313 -38.44 -14.60 59.22
CA GLU A 313 -38.54 -14.38 60.67
C GLU A 313 -39.96 -13.97 61.07
N ARG A 314 -40.62 -13.07 60.33
CA ARG A 314 -42.06 -12.77 60.55
C ARG A 314 -42.92 -14.02 60.44
N THR A 315 -42.77 -14.84 59.40
CA THR A 315 -43.56 -16.08 59.26
C THR A 315 -43.26 -17.12 60.34
N ILE A 316 -42.04 -17.13 60.91
CA ILE A 316 -41.67 -17.98 62.04
C ILE A 316 -42.31 -17.46 63.32
N GLN A 317 -42.30 -16.15 63.56
CA GLN A 317 -42.96 -15.54 64.72
C GLN A 317 -44.49 -15.73 64.65
N GLU A 318 -45.13 -15.47 63.51
CA GLU A 318 -46.57 -15.73 63.33
C GLU A 318 -46.94 -17.21 63.57
N LYS A 319 -46.06 -18.15 63.18
CA LYS A 319 -46.26 -19.57 63.48
C LYS A 319 -46.07 -19.87 64.97
N ARG A 320 -45.03 -19.35 65.61
CA ARG A 320 -44.80 -19.48 67.05
C ARG A 320 -45.93 -18.87 67.88
N ASP A 321 -46.43 -17.71 67.50
CA ASP A 321 -47.54 -17.03 68.16
C ASP A 321 -48.85 -17.82 67.98
N ARG A 322 -49.09 -18.39 66.78
CA ARG A 322 -50.21 -19.33 66.57
C ARG A 322 -50.06 -20.59 67.41
N GLU A 323 -48.89 -21.21 67.43
CA GLU A 323 -48.60 -22.40 68.23
C GLU A 323 -48.80 -22.12 69.72
N ALA A 324 -48.25 -21.01 70.24
CA ALA A 324 -48.43 -20.56 71.61
C ALA A 324 -49.90 -20.26 71.94
N ALA A 325 -50.63 -19.56 71.07
CA ALA A 325 -52.06 -19.29 71.24
C ALA A 325 -52.91 -20.57 71.20
N THR A 326 -52.56 -21.56 70.35
CA THR A 326 -53.22 -22.88 70.37
C THR A 326 -52.89 -23.65 71.64
N ALA A 327 -51.65 -23.64 72.11
CA ALA A 327 -51.26 -24.29 73.36
C ALA A 327 -51.95 -23.65 74.59
N GLN A 328 -52.08 -22.31 74.62
CA GLN A 328 -52.86 -21.60 75.63
C GLN A 328 -54.35 -21.96 75.55
N ARG A 329 -54.95 -21.99 74.35
CA ARG A 329 -56.34 -22.42 74.18
C ARG A 329 -56.57 -23.85 74.66
N THR A 330 -55.67 -24.78 74.35
CA THR A 330 -55.74 -26.17 74.82
C THR A 330 -55.63 -26.25 76.34
N LYS A 331 -54.72 -25.48 76.96
CA LYS A 331 -54.63 -25.39 78.44
C LYS A 331 -55.91 -24.84 79.06
N ILE A 332 -56.45 -23.74 78.55
CA ILE A 332 -57.70 -23.13 79.06
C ILE A 332 -58.88 -24.10 78.91
N LEU A 333 -58.97 -24.85 77.80
CA LEU A 333 -59.99 -25.87 77.63
C LEU A 333 -59.83 -27.02 78.63
N GLN A 334 -58.59 -27.43 78.90
CA GLN A 334 -58.28 -28.47 79.90
C GLN A 334 -58.62 -27.98 81.32
N GLU A 335 -58.21 -26.78 81.71
CA GLU A 335 -58.55 -26.14 82.99
C GLU A 335 -60.07 -26.02 83.18
N LYS A 336 -60.81 -25.58 82.16
CA LYS A 336 -62.28 -25.56 82.19
C LYS A 336 -62.90 -26.94 82.40
N SER A 337 -62.38 -27.97 81.73
CA SER A 337 -62.91 -29.34 81.91
C SER A 337 -62.68 -29.87 83.34
N VAL A 338 -61.58 -29.48 84.00
CA VAL A 338 -61.32 -29.80 85.41
C VAL A 338 -62.23 -28.99 86.34
N GLU A 339 -62.43 -27.70 86.07
CA GLU A 339 -63.31 -26.83 86.88
C GLU A 339 -64.78 -27.27 86.81
N GLU A 340 -65.27 -27.69 85.63
CA GLU A 340 -66.62 -28.28 85.48
C GLU A 340 -66.78 -29.56 86.31
N GLU A 341 -65.76 -30.43 86.35
CA GLU A 341 -65.75 -31.67 87.15
C GLU A 341 -65.69 -31.38 88.66
N GLU A 342 -64.93 -30.37 89.09
CA GLU A 342 -64.92 -29.91 90.49
C GLU A 342 -66.26 -29.29 90.92
N ILE A 343 -66.92 -28.53 90.06
CA ILE A 343 -68.24 -27.93 90.33
C ILE A 343 -69.30 -29.04 90.52
N GLN A 344 -69.33 -30.04 89.64
CA GLN A 344 -70.23 -31.20 89.78
C GLN A 344 -69.99 -31.94 91.10
N ARG A 345 -68.72 -32.12 91.48
CA ARG A 345 -68.36 -32.72 92.78
C ARG A 345 -68.83 -31.86 93.96
N ARG A 346 -68.71 -30.52 93.88
CA ARG A 346 -69.15 -29.61 94.95
C ARG A 346 -70.67 -29.58 95.10
N LEU A 347 -71.42 -29.60 94.00
CA LEU A 347 -72.89 -29.66 94.00
C LEU A 347 -73.40 -30.96 94.64
N SER A 348 -72.80 -32.12 94.32
CA SER A 348 -73.22 -33.39 94.92
C SER A 348 -73.00 -33.44 96.45
N VAL A 349 -71.95 -32.78 96.96
CA VAL A 349 -71.71 -32.63 98.41
C VAL A 349 -72.73 -31.69 99.07
N GLN A 350 -73.06 -30.55 98.44
CA GLN A 350 -74.11 -29.65 98.97
C GLN A 350 -75.48 -30.33 99.03
N GLN A 351 -75.85 -31.09 98.00
CA GLN A 351 -77.12 -31.84 97.97
C GLN A 351 -77.22 -32.80 99.17
N ALA A 352 -76.12 -33.49 99.52
CA ALA A 352 -76.06 -34.40 100.66
C ALA A 352 -76.15 -33.68 102.03
N GLN A 353 -75.58 -32.47 102.16
CA GLN A 353 -75.66 -31.68 103.39
C GLN A 353 -77.08 -31.18 103.66
N ILE A 354 -77.76 -30.62 102.65
CA ILE A 354 -79.14 -30.12 102.78
C ILE A 354 -80.09 -31.23 103.25
N GLN A 355 -79.89 -32.47 102.77
CA GLN A 355 -80.70 -33.61 103.17
C GLN A 355 -80.55 -33.96 104.67
N ALA A 356 -79.33 -33.82 105.22
CA ALA A 356 -79.04 -34.11 106.62
C ALA A 356 -79.57 -33.03 107.58
N ASP A 357 -79.57 -31.75 107.17
CA ASP A 357 -80.06 -30.65 108.01
C ASP A 357 -81.59 -30.72 108.23
N ILE A 358 -82.35 -31.22 107.24
CA ILE A 358 -83.81 -31.37 107.33
C ILE A 358 -84.21 -32.40 108.40
N GLU A 359 -83.52 -33.54 108.47
CA GLU A 359 -83.79 -34.58 109.48
C GLU A 359 -83.49 -34.11 110.92
N LEU A 360 -82.56 -33.17 111.08
CA LEU A 360 -82.21 -32.56 112.37
C LEU A 360 -83.27 -31.57 112.88
N GLU A 361 -83.93 -30.83 112.00
CA GLU A 361 -84.89 -29.79 112.40
C GLU A 361 -86.21 -30.38 112.96
N GLU A 362 -86.66 -31.52 112.43
CA GLU A 362 -87.88 -32.19 112.92
C GLU A 362 -87.75 -32.65 114.38
N GLN A 363 -86.59 -33.19 114.77
CA GLN A 363 -86.36 -33.66 116.14
C GLN A 363 -86.39 -32.53 117.17
N GLN A 364 -85.96 -31.32 116.79
CA GLN A 364 -85.92 -30.17 117.71
C GLN A 364 -87.29 -29.54 117.99
N LYS A 365 -88.27 -29.70 117.10
CA LYS A 365 -89.64 -29.17 117.32
C LYS A 365 -90.38 -29.91 118.43
N ALA A 366 -90.18 -31.23 118.56
CA ALA A 366 -90.85 -32.05 119.57
C ALA A 366 -90.48 -31.64 121.02
N LEU A 367 -89.22 -31.30 121.27
CA LEU A 367 -88.72 -30.99 122.63
C LEU A 367 -89.20 -29.61 123.15
N LYS A 368 -89.42 -28.64 122.27
CA LYS A 368 -89.78 -27.25 122.67
C LYS A 368 -91.19 -27.12 123.25
N VAL A 369 -92.12 -28.02 122.88
CA VAL A 369 -93.51 -27.98 123.38
C VAL A 369 -93.59 -28.38 124.86
N ALA A 370 -92.76 -29.33 125.30
CA ALA A 370 -92.78 -29.83 126.68
C ALA A 370 -92.31 -28.81 127.74
N GLN A 371 -91.39 -27.90 127.38
CA GLN A 371 -90.80 -26.93 128.31
C GLN A 371 -91.68 -25.69 128.56
N ALA A 372 -92.66 -25.41 127.70
CA ALA A 372 -93.46 -24.18 127.77
C ALA A 372 -94.42 -24.13 128.98
N VAL A 373 -94.98 -25.28 129.38
CA VAL A 373 -95.97 -25.36 130.47
C VAL A 373 -95.34 -25.04 131.83
N GLN A 374 -94.05 -25.31 132.02
CA GLN A 374 -93.39 -25.24 133.32
C GLN A 374 -92.95 -23.81 133.72
N ARG A 375 -92.90 -22.86 132.78
CA ARG A 375 -92.46 -21.48 133.08
C ARG A 375 -93.56 -20.60 133.70
N GLN A 376 -94.83 -20.94 133.51
CA GLN A 376 -95.95 -20.03 133.79
C GLN A 376 -96.26 -19.83 135.29
N GLU A 377 -95.74 -20.67 136.19
CA GLU A 377 -95.96 -20.56 137.65
C GLU A 377 -94.96 -19.65 138.39
N ALA A 378 -93.86 -19.23 137.75
CA ALA A 378 -92.77 -18.52 138.43
C ALA A 378 -92.92 -16.97 138.46
N ASP A 379 -93.60 -16.39 137.48
CA ASP A 379 -93.49 -14.95 137.15
C ASP A 379 -94.22 -13.98 138.12
N VAL A 380 -94.90 -14.48 139.16
CA VAL A 380 -95.79 -13.67 140.03
C VAL A 380 -95.05 -12.96 141.18
N ALA A 381 -93.81 -13.34 141.50
CA ALA A 381 -93.12 -12.87 142.72
C ALA A 381 -92.31 -11.55 142.56
N GLU A 382 -92.00 -11.11 141.34
CA GLU A 382 -90.89 -10.17 141.10
C GLU A 382 -91.29 -8.67 141.07
N VAL A 383 -92.60 -8.36 141.01
CA VAL A 383 -93.11 -7.01 140.67
C VAL A 383 -92.94 -5.94 141.77
N ASN A 384 -92.77 -6.32 143.04
CA ASN A 384 -92.90 -5.36 144.17
C ASN A 384 -91.61 -4.69 144.68
N ARG A 385 -90.40 -5.07 144.23
CA ARG A 385 -89.14 -4.46 144.72
C ARG A 385 -88.58 -3.33 143.86
N GLN A 386 -89.02 -3.20 142.60
CA GLN A 386 -88.28 -2.43 141.59
C GLN A 386 -88.46 -0.90 141.64
N LYS A 387 -89.26 -0.32 142.55
CA LYS A 387 -89.73 1.08 142.44
C LYS A 387 -89.15 2.11 143.41
N GLU A 388 -88.27 1.74 144.34
CA GLU A 388 -87.70 2.68 145.33
C GLU A 388 -86.24 3.12 145.05
N VAL A 389 -85.52 2.50 144.11
CA VAL A 389 -84.06 2.72 143.95
C VAL A 389 -83.72 3.78 142.89
N ASP A 390 -84.60 4.02 141.90
CA ASP A 390 -84.27 4.82 140.71
C ASP A 390 -84.11 6.34 140.95
N SER A 391 -84.56 6.88 142.10
CA SER A 391 -84.43 8.31 142.40
C SER A 391 -83.05 8.73 142.94
N ALA A 392 -82.08 7.82 143.05
CA ALA A 392 -80.71 8.10 143.48
C ALA A 392 -79.77 8.52 142.32
N GLN A 393 -80.28 8.59 141.08
CA GLN A 393 -79.57 9.20 139.96
C GLN A 393 -79.31 10.71 140.18
N TYR A 394 -78.58 11.34 139.24
CA TYR A 394 -78.33 12.80 139.13
C TYR A 394 -77.18 13.45 139.93
N ARG A 395 -76.41 12.75 140.79
CA ARG A 395 -75.27 13.38 141.51
C ARG A 395 -73.84 13.01 141.05
N ALA A 396 -73.65 11.99 140.22
CA ALA A 396 -72.32 11.52 139.81
C ALA A 396 -71.92 11.90 138.36
N LEU A 397 -72.40 13.04 137.85
CA LEU A 397 -72.43 13.36 136.41
C LEU A 397 -71.41 14.45 135.98
N VAL A 398 -70.33 14.68 136.74
CA VAL A 398 -69.41 15.82 136.49
C VAL A 398 -67.90 15.48 136.49
N GLU A 399 -67.43 14.38 137.09
CA GLU A 399 -65.98 14.19 137.37
C GLU A 399 -65.17 13.31 136.40
N LEU A 400 -65.63 13.06 135.16
CA LEU A 400 -64.80 12.35 134.16
C LEU A 400 -64.85 12.97 132.75
N ALA A 401 -64.50 14.26 132.69
CA ALA A 401 -64.39 15.05 131.46
C ALA A 401 -62.94 15.19 130.93
N GLU A 402 -61.96 14.41 131.43
CA GLU A 402 -60.52 14.62 131.12
C GLU A 402 -59.82 13.47 130.37
N ALA A 403 -60.53 12.44 129.92
CA ALA A 403 -59.93 11.22 129.36
C ALA A 403 -60.04 11.06 127.81
N GLU A 404 -60.40 12.10 127.05
CA GLU A 404 -60.76 11.98 125.62
C GLU A 404 -59.73 12.55 124.62
N ARG A 405 -58.42 12.58 124.97
CA ARG A 405 -57.38 13.25 124.14
C ARG A 405 -56.20 12.41 123.63
N ALA A 406 -56.20 11.08 123.80
CA ALA A 406 -54.97 10.29 123.66
C ALA A 406 -54.84 9.35 122.43
N SER A 407 -55.87 9.11 121.60
CA SER A 407 -55.73 8.07 120.55
C SER A 407 -56.60 8.17 119.28
N LYS A 408 -56.69 9.37 118.70
CA LYS A 408 -56.89 9.60 117.26
C LYS A 408 -56.03 10.82 116.92
N VAL A 409 -55.11 10.81 115.95
CA VAL A 409 -55.13 10.15 114.65
C VAL A 409 -53.77 9.47 114.38
N ALA A 410 -53.80 8.16 114.12
CA ALA A 410 -52.81 7.52 113.27
C ALA A 410 -53.24 7.70 111.80
N GLN A 411 -52.27 7.79 110.88
CA GLN A 411 -52.45 7.92 109.42
C GLN A 411 -53.03 9.31 109.03
N GLN A 412 -52.40 10.12 108.17
CA GLN A 412 -51.75 9.79 106.89
C GLN A 412 -50.53 10.71 106.67
N GLU A 413 -49.36 10.16 106.40
CA GLU A 413 -48.77 10.04 105.03
C GLU A 413 -48.41 11.41 104.43
N ALA A 414 -47.15 11.82 104.45
CA ALA A 414 -46.06 11.38 103.57
C ALA A 414 -46.13 11.98 102.14
N ALA A 415 -45.50 13.15 101.97
CA ALA A 415 -45.22 13.74 100.65
C ALA A 415 -43.87 14.49 100.63
N ILE A 416 -42.79 13.72 100.57
CA ILE A 416 -41.58 13.97 99.75
C ILE A 416 -40.84 15.32 99.90
N ALA A 417 -39.74 15.25 100.65
CA ALA A 417 -38.42 15.83 100.34
C ALA A 417 -38.32 17.27 99.76
N ILE A 418 -38.40 18.27 100.62
CA ILE A 418 -37.71 19.56 100.43
C ILE A 418 -36.94 19.90 101.70
N ALA A 419 -35.66 19.54 101.74
CA ALA A 419 -34.72 19.99 102.76
C ALA A 419 -33.89 21.16 102.21
N GLU A 420 -33.96 22.29 102.90
CA GLU A 420 -32.93 23.34 103.00
C GLU A 420 -32.39 23.95 101.68
N ARG A 421 -33.05 25.03 101.22
CA ARG A 421 -32.62 25.83 100.05
C ARG A 421 -31.88 27.13 100.38
N GLU A 422 -31.43 27.35 101.62
CA GLU A 422 -30.84 28.64 102.05
C GLU A 422 -29.53 28.51 102.83
N ARG A 423 -28.51 27.91 102.21
CA ARG A 423 -27.09 28.09 102.64
C ARG A 423 -26.08 28.36 101.52
N SER A 424 -26.54 28.40 100.27
CA SER A 424 -25.72 28.61 99.08
C SER A 424 -25.84 30.03 98.52
N ARG A 425 -25.17 31.02 99.15
CA ARG A 425 -25.02 32.34 98.49
C ARG A 425 -23.76 33.17 98.71
N PHE A 426 -22.98 33.02 99.79
CA PHE A 426 -21.91 33.99 100.09
C PHE A 426 -20.50 33.41 100.35
N GLN A 427 -20.15 32.30 99.70
CA GLN A 427 -18.75 31.82 99.62
C GLN A 427 -18.29 31.43 98.20
N ALA A 428 -19.14 31.50 97.17
CA ALA A 428 -18.82 31.04 95.81
C ALA A 428 -18.45 32.15 94.80
N GLU A 429 -18.53 33.43 95.18
CA GLU A 429 -18.25 34.57 94.28
C GLU A 429 -16.78 35.04 94.35
N ALA A 430 -16.03 34.69 95.41
CA ALA A 430 -14.63 35.11 95.56
C ALA A 430 -13.63 34.30 94.71
N GLU A 431 -13.93 33.04 94.39
CA GLU A 431 -13.04 32.18 93.59
C GLU A 431 -13.24 32.33 92.06
N ARG A 432 -14.42 32.75 91.60
CA ARG A 432 -14.68 32.92 90.15
C ARG A 432 -13.90 34.08 89.53
N ALA A 433 -13.73 35.18 90.27
CA ALA A 433 -13.02 36.37 89.80
C ALA A 433 -11.52 36.15 89.53
N GLN A 434 -10.90 35.10 90.10
CA GLN A 434 -9.49 34.75 89.80
C GLN A 434 -9.36 33.72 88.67
N ALA A 435 -10.40 32.95 88.39
CA ALA A 435 -10.41 31.98 87.28
C ALA A 435 -10.59 32.67 85.91
N GLU A 436 -11.41 33.73 85.84
CA GLU A 436 -11.71 34.43 84.59
C GLU A 436 -10.51 35.23 84.05
N ALA A 437 -9.72 35.87 84.93
CA ALA A 437 -8.54 36.66 84.54
C ALA A 437 -7.39 35.85 83.91
N ALA A 438 -7.33 34.53 84.15
CA ALA A 438 -6.31 33.64 83.59
C ALA A 438 -6.67 33.09 82.20
N VAL A 439 -7.95 33.19 81.79
CA VAL A 439 -8.44 32.69 80.49
C VAL A 439 -8.34 33.78 79.41
N ASP A 440 -8.63 35.03 79.74
CA ASP A 440 -8.55 36.17 78.81
C ASP A 440 -7.11 36.45 78.33
N THR A 441 -6.09 36.13 79.13
CA THR A 441 -4.68 36.26 78.73
C THR A 441 -4.17 35.12 77.85
N ALA A 442 -4.84 33.96 77.84
CA ALA A 442 -4.51 32.85 76.95
C ALA A 442 -5.23 32.98 75.59
N THR A 443 -6.51 33.38 75.60
CA THR A 443 -7.31 33.56 74.37
C THR A 443 -6.79 34.71 73.51
N ALA A 444 -6.37 35.83 74.09
CA ALA A 444 -5.79 36.96 73.35
C ALA A 444 -4.51 36.60 72.57
N VAL A 445 -3.70 35.65 73.07
CA VAL A 445 -2.49 35.16 72.37
C VAL A 445 -2.88 34.21 71.24
N GLU A 446 -3.84 33.32 71.46
CA GLU A 446 -4.30 32.39 70.42
C GLU A 446 -5.01 33.12 69.27
N GLU A 447 -5.81 34.15 69.56
CA GLU A 447 -6.44 35.00 68.53
C GLU A 447 -5.41 35.81 67.73
N ALA A 448 -4.37 36.35 68.38
CA ALA A 448 -3.29 37.07 67.69
C ALA A 448 -2.46 36.15 66.78
N GLU A 449 -2.09 34.96 67.23
CA GLU A 449 -1.39 33.97 66.38
C GLU A 449 -2.27 33.48 65.23
N ARG A 450 -3.57 33.25 65.48
CA ARG A 450 -4.53 32.85 64.44
C ARG A 450 -4.72 33.94 63.39
N GLN A 451 -4.78 35.21 63.80
CA GLN A 451 -4.83 36.35 62.87
C GLN A 451 -3.54 36.48 62.05
N GLN A 452 -2.35 36.30 62.64
CA GLN A 452 -1.10 36.29 61.87
C GLN A 452 -1.05 35.14 60.86
N ARG A 453 -1.44 33.91 61.25
CA ARG A 453 -1.51 32.78 60.31
C ARG A 453 -2.53 33.01 59.19
N LEU A 454 -3.69 33.58 59.51
CA LEU A 454 -4.69 33.93 58.49
C LEU A 454 -4.19 35.03 57.55
N ALA A 455 -3.44 36.02 58.04
CA ALA A 455 -2.83 37.05 57.21
C ALA A 455 -1.74 36.49 56.27
N VAL A 456 -0.91 35.56 56.75
CA VAL A 456 0.07 34.85 55.90
C VAL A 456 -0.62 33.99 54.85
N ILE A 457 -1.66 33.22 55.23
CA ILE A 457 -2.44 32.39 54.29
C ILE A 457 -3.18 33.26 53.26
N ALA A 458 -3.69 34.44 53.65
CA ALA A 458 -4.31 35.38 52.73
C ALA A 458 -3.29 35.95 51.73
N ALA A 459 -2.11 36.37 52.21
CA ALA A 459 -1.02 36.86 51.35
C ALA A 459 -0.49 35.78 50.40
N GLU A 460 -0.38 34.52 50.85
CA GLU A 460 0.00 33.38 50.00
C GLU A 460 -1.07 33.07 48.95
N ARG A 461 -2.36 33.11 49.31
CA ARG A 461 -3.47 32.93 48.35
C ARG A 461 -3.49 34.03 47.30
N GLU A 462 -3.37 35.30 47.70
CA GLU A 462 -3.33 36.41 46.75
C GLU A 462 -2.08 36.34 45.84
N ALA A 463 -0.93 35.91 46.37
CA ALA A 463 0.27 35.68 45.58
C ALA A 463 0.15 34.48 44.62
N GLN A 464 -0.61 33.43 44.98
CA GLN A 464 -0.92 32.31 44.10
C GLN A 464 -1.93 32.70 43.01
N GLU A 465 -3.01 33.39 43.37
CA GLU A 465 -4.03 33.87 42.42
C GLU A 465 -3.42 34.80 41.36
N ARG A 466 -2.53 35.71 41.75
CA ARG A 466 -1.79 36.57 40.80
C ARG A 466 -0.89 35.75 39.86
N ARG A 467 -0.14 34.76 40.36
CA ARG A 467 0.69 33.89 39.50
C ARG A 467 -0.15 33.05 38.53
N ILE A 468 -1.29 32.53 38.98
CA ILE A 468 -2.21 31.76 38.14
C ILE A 468 -2.84 32.68 37.09
N ALA A 469 -3.25 33.91 37.45
CA ALA A 469 -3.75 34.90 36.50
C ALA A 469 -2.70 35.26 35.45
N ASP A 470 -1.46 35.55 35.86
CA ASP A 470 -0.36 35.89 34.95
C ASP A 470 -0.01 34.72 34.01
N GLN A 471 0.05 33.48 34.52
CA GLN A 471 0.26 32.28 33.71
C GLN A 471 -0.87 32.07 32.69
N ASN A 472 -2.13 32.18 33.14
CA ASN A 472 -3.30 32.02 32.27
C ASN A 472 -3.35 33.10 31.18
N VAL A 473 -3.01 34.36 31.49
CA VAL A 473 -2.98 35.46 30.49
C VAL A 473 -1.91 35.20 29.44
N VAL A 474 -0.70 34.79 29.84
CA VAL A 474 0.38 34.44 28.90
C VAL A 474 0.01 33.24 28.03
N GLU A 475 -0.60 32.20 28.60
CA GLU A 475 -1.05 31.03 27.86
C GLU A 475 -2.18 31.36 26.87
N ILE A 476 -3.16 32.17 27.28
CA ILE A 476 -4.25 32.65 26.41
C ILE A 476 -3.71 33.50 25.25
N ASP A 477 -2.73 34.37 25.46
CA ASP A 477 -2.16 35.19 24.40
C ASP A 477 -1.27 34.40 23.44
N VAL A 478 -0.53 33.41 23.92
CA VAL A 478 0.19 32.44 23.06
C VAL A 478 -0.80 31.61 22.26
N PHE A 479 -1.89 31.14 22.88
CA PHE A 479 -2.94 30.37 22.21
C PHE A 479 -3.67 31.20 21.14
N ARG A 480 -4.04 32.45 21.44
CA ARG A 480 -4.65 33.39 20.47
C ARG A 480 -3.73 33.64 19.28
N LYS A 481 -2.45 33.95 19.51
CA LYS A 481 -1.48 34.16 18.43
C LYS A 481 -1.27 32.90 17.58
N ARG A 482 -1.17 31.72 18.22
CA ARG A 482 -1.05 30.43 17.53
C ARG A 482 -2.30 30.13 16.69
N ARG A 483 -3.50 30.34 17.23
CA ARG A 483 -4.76 30.08 16.52
C ARG A 483 -5.01 31.08 15.38
N GLN A 484 -4.64 32.35 15.55
CA GLN A 484 -4.64 33.33 14.46
C GLN A 484 -3.66 32.95 13.34
N ALA A 485 -2.45 32.50 13.67
CA ALA A 485 -1.48 32.03 12.68
C ALA A 485 -1.94 30.74 11.97
N GLU A 486 -2.66 29.86 12.67
CA GLU A 486 -3.23 28.62 12.11
C GLU A 486 -4.40 28.94 11.15
N ILE A 487 -5.32 29.82 11.53
CA ILE A 487 -6.40 30.31 10.66
C ILE A 487 -5.82 31.02 9.43
N ALA A 488 -4.79 31.86 9.61
CA ALA A 488 -4.11 32.55 8.50
C ALA A 488 -3.43 31.58 7.52
N ARG A 489 -2.91 30.44 8.02
CA ARG A 489 -2.37 29.37 7.16
C ARG A 489 -3.48 28.64 6.41
N GLN A 490 -4.54 28.23 7.11
CA GLN A 490 -5.67 27.53 6.49
C GLN A 490 -6.38 28.39 5.43
N THR A 491 -6.55 29.69 5.67
CA THR A 491 -7.10 30.61 4.67
C THR A 491 -6.18 30.78 3.46
N ALA A 492 -4.87 30.97 3.66
CA ALA A 492 -3.91 31.07 2.55
C ALA A 492 -3.78 29.76 1.73
N GLU A 493 -3.95 28.60 2.37
CA GLU A 493 -3.94 27.29 1.72
C GLU A 493 -5.21 27.08 0.88
N LEU A 494 -6.39 27.36 1.45
CA LEU A 494 -7.67 27.34 0.74
C LEU A 494 -7.72 28.35 -0.43
N GLU A 495 -7.15 29.55 -0.26
CA GLU A 495 -7.00 30.53 -1.35
C GLU A 495 -6.07 30.00 -2.46
N SER A 496 -4.98 29.32 -2.09
CA SER A 496 -4.05 28.70 -3.05
C SER A 496 -4.70 27.55 -3.83
N GLU A 497 -5.54 26.74 -3.17
CA GLU A 497 -6.33 25.68 -3.80
C GLU A 497 -7.44 26.25 -4.70
N ALA A 498 -8.11 27.33 -4.27
CA ALA A 498 -9.08 28.05 -5.10
C ALA A 498 -8.43 28.62 -6.37
N ILE A 499 -7.24 29.21 -6.27
CA ILE A 499 -6.50 29.71 -7.44
C ILE A 499 -6.08 28.56 -8.37
N ARG A 500 -5.59 27.44 -7.82
CA ARG A 500 -5.23 26.25 -8.62
C ARG A 500 -6.41 25.63 -9.36
N THR A 501 -7.56 25.50 -8.69
CA THR A 501 -8.78 24.95 -9.29
C THR A 501 -9.37 25.87 -10.35
N LEU A 502 -9.34 27.19 -10.15
CA LEU A 502 -9.71 28.16 -11.19
C LEU A 502 -8.75 28.10 -12.39
N ALA A 503 -7.43 28.07 -12.17
CA ALA A 503 -6.46 27.98 -13.25
C ALA A 503 -6.58 26.67 -14.05
N GLN A 504 -6.89 25.55 -13.38
CA GLN A 504 -7.18 24.28 -14.05
C GLN A 504 -8.46 24.36 -14.90
N ALA A 505 -9.54 24.95 -14.35
CA ALA A 505 -10.78 25.15 -15.09
C ALA A 505 -10.62 26.08 -16.30
N GLU A 506 -9.77 27.11 -16.22
CA GLU A 506 -9.40 27.96 -17.36
C GLU A 506 -8.59 27.21 -18.43
N LEU A 507 -7.65 26.34 -18.02
CA LEU A 507 -6.89 25.48 -18.92
C LEU A 507 -7.82 24.52 -19.67
N ASP A 508 -8.67 23.80 -18.94
CA ASP A 508 -9.61 22.82 -19.50
C ASP A 508 -10.61 23.50 -20.45
N ARG A 509 -11.08 24.71 -20.10
CA ARG A 509 -11.90 25.54 -20.98
C ARG A 509 -11.15 25.95 -22.25
N ALA A 510 -9.92 26.44 -22.15
CA ALA A 510 -9.13 26.85 -23.30
C ALA A 510 -8.82 25.65 -24.23
N LEU A 511 -8.59 24.47 -23.67
CA LEU A 511 -8.40 23.22 -24.40
C LEU A 511 -9.69 22.82 -25.14
N ALA A 512 -10.85 22.87 -24.48
CA ALA A 512 -12.14 22.60 -25.10
C ALA A 512 -12.49 23.61 -26.21
N GLU A 513 -12.21 24.90 -26.01
CA GLU A 513 -12.37 25.94 -27.04
C GLU A 513 -11.44 25.69 -28.23
N ALA A 514 -10.18 25.31 -28.01
CA ALA A 514 -9.24 24.95 -29.07
C ALA A 514 -9.68 23.70 -29.86
N GLN A 515 -10.19 22.65 -29.19
CA GLN A 515 -10.76 21.47 -29.84
C GLN A 515 -12.01 21.82 -30.66
N GLY A 516 -12.89 22.68 -30.14
CA GLY A 516 -14.06 23.18 -30.87
C GLY A 516 -13.69 23.95 -32.14
N ILE A 517 -12.64 24.79 -32.07
CA ILE A 517 -12.10 25.50 -33.23
C ILE A 517 -11.51 24.53 -34.25
N GLN A 518 -10.73 23.53 -33.82
CA GLN A 518 -10.18 22.52 -34.72
C GLN A 518 -11.28 21.69 -35.41
N ALA A 519 -12.32 21.27 -34.68
CA ALA A 519 -13.45 20.55 -35.24
C ALA A 519 -14.22 21.41 -36.28
N ASN A 520 -14.42 22.70 -36.01
CA ASN A 520 -15.03 23.64 -36.96
C ASN A 520 -14.18 23.84 -38.21
N ILE A 521 -12.85 23.95 -38.07
CA ILE A 521 -11.92 24.03 -39.20
C ILE A 521 -11.94 22.73 -40.02
N GLN A 522 -11.94 21.55 -39.37
CA GLN A 522 -12.05 20.27 -40.07
C GLN A 522 -13.37 20.12 -40.82
N ALA A 523 -14.50 20.48 -40.20
CA ALA A 523 -15.81 20.48 -40.86
C ALA A 523 -15.86 21.45 -42.06
N ARG A 524 -15.33 22.68 -41.90
CA ARG A 524 -15.21 23.65 -42.99
C ARG A 524 -14.32 23.15 -44.12
N ASN A 525 -13.18 22.54 -43.80
CA ASN A 525 -12.27 21.99 -44.80
C ASN A 525 -12.89 20.81 -45.56
N ALA A 526 -13.63 19.93 -44.88
CA ALA A 526 -14.34 18.82 -45.50
C ALA A 526 -15.42 19.28 -46.51
N ILE A 527 -16.13 20.36 -46.19
CA ILE A 527 -17.10 20.98 -47.11
C ILE A 527 -16.37 21.76 -48.23
N SER A 528 -15.29 22.45 -47.89
CA SER A 528 -14.59 23.34 -48.80
C SER A 528 -13.74 22.63 -49.85
N THR A 529 -13.19 21.44 -49.63
CA THR A 529 -12.33 20.79 -50.65
C THR A 529 -13.11 20.39 -51.90
N ALA A 530 -14.35 19.91 -51.75
CA ALA A 530 -15.24 19.58 -52.85
C ALA A 530 -15.71 20.85 -53.61
N ASN A 531 -16.17 21.87 -52.88
CA ASN A 531 -16.65 23.10 -53.49
C ASN A 531 -15.51 23.93 -54.11
N LEU A 532 -14.33 23.98 -53.48
CA LEU A 532 -13.20 24.77 -53.96
C LEU A 532 -12.53 24.12 -55.17
N THR A 533 -12.52 22.79 -55.32
CA THR A 533 -12.13 22.17 -56.60
C THR A 533 -13.16 22.47 -57.69
N ALA A 534 -14.46 22.43 -57.38
CA ALA A 534 -15.51 22.81 -58.34
C ALA A 534 -15.40 24.29 -58.77
N ASP A 535 -15.20 25.22 -57.84
CA ASP A 535 -15.06 26.67 -58.11
C ASP A 535 -13.75 26.99 -58.85
N VAL A 536 -12.62 26.39 -58.45
CA VAL A 536 -11.32 26.55 -59.14
C VAL A 536 -11.44 26.04 -60.58
N ILE A 537 -12.07 24.87 -60.80
CA ILE A 537 -12.31 24.37 -62.15
C ILE A 537 -13.26 25.30 -62.90
N ALA A 538 -14.39 25.72 -62.32
CA ALA A 538 -15.35 26.60 -62.98
C ALA A 538 -14.77 27.98 -63.37
N GLN A 539 -13.88 28.55 -62.57
CA GLN A 539 -13.25 29.85 -62.84
C GLN A 539 -12.04 29.76 -63.79
N LEU A 540 -11.23 28.69 -63.73
CA LEU A 540 -10.02 28.57 -64.53
C LEU A 540 -10.21 27.81 -65.85
N TRP A 541 -11.22 26.94 -65.96
CA TRP A 541 -11.49 26.19 -67.18
C TRP A 541 -11.69 27.05 -68.44
N PRO A 542 -12.40 28.20 -68.40
CA PRO A 542 -12.53 29.07 -69.58
C PRO A 542 -11.19 29.61 -70.07
N GLN A 543 -10.29 30.01 -69.16
CA GLN A 543 -8.99 30.58 -69.53
C GLN A 543 -7.97 29.50 -69.94
N LEU A 544 -8.10 28.29 -69.40
CA LEU A 544 -7.21 27.17 -69.74
C LEU A 544 -7.57 26.54 -71.10
N ALA A 545 -8.87 26.49 -71.44
CA ALA A 545 -9.36 25.98 -72.73
C ALA A 545 -8.76 26.75 -73.93
N ASP A 546 -8.74 28.08 -73.86
CA ASP A 546 -8.20 28.94 -74.92
C ASP A 546 -6.67 28.79 -75.12
N ARG A 547 -5.94 28.33 -74.09
CA ARG A 547 -4.47 28.23 -74.09
C ARG A 547 -3.93 26.82 -74.26
N LEU A 548 -4.78 25.79 -74.16
CA LEU A 548 -4.40 24.39 -74.34
C LEU A 548 -3.63 24.10 -75.65
N PRO A 549 -4.00 24.67 -76.81
CA PRO A 549 -3.30 24.41 -78.07
C PRO A 549 -1.85 24.93 -78.11
N GLU A 550 -1.56 26.05 -77.43
CA GLU A 550 -0.21 26.62 -77.35
C GLU A 550 0.68 25.80 -76.42
N VAL A 551 0.15 25.39 -75.26
CA VAL A 551 0.89 24.59 -74.27
C VAL A 551 1.24 23.20 -74.81
N LEU A 552 0.30 22.52 -75.48
CA LEU A 552 0.56 21.22 -76.12
C LEU A 552 1.62 21.30 -77.23
N ARG A 553 1.74 22.45 -77.92
CA ARG A 553 2.78 22.68 -78.93
C ARG A 553 4.14 23.02 -78.32
N ALA A 554 4.18 23.62 -77.13
CA ALA A 554 5.40 23.89 -76.39
C ALA A 554 5.97 22.66 -75.66
N LEU A 555 5.13 21.67 -75.34
CA LEU A 555 5.52 20.45 -74.61
C LEU A 555 5.97 19.29 -75.53
N ALA A 556 5.92 19.45 -76.85
CA ALA A 556 6.49 18.50 -77.79
C ALA A 556 8.03 18.61 -77.79
N PRO A 557 8.79 17.53 -77.50
CA PRO A 557 10.24 17.62 -77.32
C PRO A 557 10.95 17.92 -78.65
N GLN A 558 11.55 19.10 -78.75
CA GLN A 558 12.52 19.39 -79.81
C GLN A 558 13.91 18.86 -79.40
N PRO A 559 14.60 18.09 -80.26
CA PRO A 559 15.89 17.53 -79.93
C PRO A 559 17.00 18.58 -80.02
N GLY A 560 17.56 18.94 -78.87
CA GLY A 560 18.92 19.48 -78.76
C GLY A 560 19.08 21.00 -78.85
N VAL A 561 19.05 21.66 -77.69
CA VAL A 561 20.07 22.64 -77.32
C VAL A 561 20.27 22.66 -75.81
N ILE A 562 21.50 22.41 -75.37
CA ILE A 562 21.96 22.76 -74.02
C ILE A 562 22.28 24.26 -74.05
N GLY A 563 21.71 25.05 -73.13
CA GLY A 563 21.88 26.50 -73.11
C GLY A 563 21.75 27.12 -71.72
N ASP A 564 22.91 27.45 -71.13
CA ASP A 564 23.16 28.41 -70.04
C ASP A 564 21.95 28.93 -69.21
N ALA A 565 21.71 28.29 -68.07
CA ALA A 565 21.06 28.94 -66.93
C ALA A 565 22.10 29.76 -66.13
N ARG A 566 22.21 31.06 -66.40
CA ARG A 566 23.09 31.96 -65.62
C ARG A 566 22.51 32.19 -64.23
N ILE A 567 23.18 31.64 -63.21
CA ILE A 567 22.82 31.81 -61.80
C ILE A 567 23.22 33.24 -61.36
N TYR A 568 22.23 34.07 -61.04
CA TYR A 568 22.44 35.34 -60.36
C TYR A 568 22.55 35.11 -58.85
N ALA A 569 23.72 35.37 -58.28
CA ALA A 569 23.93 35.42 -56.83
C ALA A 569 24.10 36.88 -56.38
N PHE A 570 23.29 37.34 -55.43
CA PHE A 570 23.39 38.67 -54.84
C PHE A 570 24.50 38.72 -53.77
N PRO A 571 25.40 39.73 -53.78
CA PRO A 571 26.44 39.86 -52.77
C PRO A 571 26.04 40.81 -51.63
N GLY A 572 26.11 40.32 -50.38
CA GLY A 572 26.05 41.11 -49.15
C GLY A 572 25.27 40.45 -48.01
N ALA A 573 25.59 40.66 -46.73
CA ALA A 573 26.80 41.21 -46.13
C ALA A 573 26.94 40.73 -44.66
N GLY A 574 27.97 39.92 -44.38
CA GLY A 574 28.63 39.68 -43.09
C GLY A 574 27.84 39.53 -41.78
N SER A 575 27.78 38.29 -41.25
CA SER A 575 28.26 38.00 -39.88
C SER A 575 28.48 36.48 -39.63
N ASN A 576 29.76 36.08 -39.65
CA ASN A 576 30.40 34.93 -39.00
C ASN A 576 29.55 33.74 -38.46
N GLY A 577 29.62 32.56 -39.09
CA GLY A 577 29.06 31.31 -38.53
C GLY A 577 29.05 30.10 -39.49
N ASN A 578 30.06 29.23 -39.40
CA ASN A 578 30.15 27.93 -40.08
C ASN A 578 29.12 26.92 -39.53
N GLY A 579 28.34 26.13 -40.28
CA GLY A 579 28.18 26.06 -41.74
C GLY A 579 27.55 24.72 -42.19
N ASN A 580 26.23 24.65 -42.41
CA ASN A 580 25.54 23.71 -43.32
C ASN A 580 24.05 24.10 -43.45
N GLY A 581 23.65 24.76 -44.54
CA GLY A 581 22.25 25.26 -44.67
C GLY A 581 21.85 25.93 -45.98
N ALA A 582 22.71 25.92 -47.01
CA ALA A 582 22.46 26.60 -48.28
C ALA A 582 21.65 25.78 -49.31
N GLY A 583 21.20 24.57 -48.96
CA GLY A 583 20.44 23.67 -49.85
C GLY A 583 18.92 23.84 -49.77
N ASP A 584 18.38 24.13 -48.59
CA ASP A 584 16.95 23.94 -48.33
C ASP A 584 16.05 25.11 -48.74
N ILE A 585 16.56 26.35 -48.76
CA ILE A 585 15.77 27.53 -49.18
C ILE A 585 15.37 27.42 -50.66
N ASN A 586 16.29 26.93 -51.50
CA ASN A 586 16.00 26.68 -52.93
C ASN A 586 15.01 25.53 -53.11
N LYS A 587 15.03 24.54 -52.20
CA LYS A 587 14.10 23.40 -52.20
C LYS A 587 12.70 23.80 -51.73
N LEU A 588 12.60 24.68 -50.74
CA LEU A 588 11.36 25.28 -50.25
C LEU A 588 10.70 26.21 -51.28
N LEU A 589 11.49 26.96 -52.07
CA LEU A 589 10.94 27.77 -53.15
C LEU A 589 10.46 26.94 -54.36
N LEU A 590 11.00 25.73 -54.56
CA LEU A 590 10.50 24.79 -55.57
C LEU A 590 9.36 23.89 -55.07
N SER A 591 9.16 23.75 -53.75
CA SER A 591 8.06 22.95 -53.19
C SER A 591 6.72 23.69 -53.12
N THR A 592 6.70 25.01 -53.38
CA THR A 592 5.46 25.82 -53.49
C THR A 592 4.83 25.72 -54.89
N SER A 593 5.60 25.40 -55.93
CA SER A 593 5.05 25.07 -57.25
C SER A 593 4.51 23.64 -57.30
N GLY A 594 3.22 23.48 -57.57
CA GLY A 594 2.51 22.18 -57.64
C GLY A 594 3.00 21.19 -58.70
N LEU A 595 4.03 21.54 -59.47
CA LEU A 595 4.70 20.67 -60.44
C LEU A 595 5.37 19.44 -59.80
N SER A 596 5.86 19.54 -58.56
CA SER A 596 6.41 18.38 -57.84
C SER A 596 5.34 17.33 -57.51
N LEU A 597 4.14 17.80 -57.17
CA LEU A 597 2.96 16.97 -56.87
C LEU A 597 2.39 16.34 -58.14
N ILE A 598 2.40 17.09 -59.26
CA ILE A 598 2.05 16.57 -60.59
C ILE A 598 3.05 15.50 -61.05
N ASN A 599 4.37 15.71 -60.89
CA ASN A 599 5.36 14.68 -61.22
C ASN A 599 5.20 13.42 -60.37
N SER A 600 4.97 13.56 -59.06
CA SER A 600 4.69 12.41 -58.17
C SER A 600 3.45 11.62 -58.61
N LEU A 601 2.37 12.31 -59.01
CA LEU A 601 1.15 11.66 -59.50
C LEU A 601 1.32 11.00 -60.88
N LEU A 602 2.26 11.49 -61.69
CA LEU A 602 2.58 10.97 -63.02
C LEU A 602 3.56 9.78 -62.96
N GLU A 603 4.60 9.86 -62.12
CA GLU A 603 5.60 8.80 -61.93
C GLU A 603 5.04 7.56 -61.22
N GLU A 604 4.10 7.71 -60.29
CA GLU A 604 3.53 6.56 -59.56
C GLU A 604 2.44 5.79 -60.34
N GLY A 605 1.99 6.27 -61.51
CA GLY A 605 0.94 5.62 -62.31
C GLY A 605 -0.46 5.56 -61.66
N LYS A 606 -0.62 6.07 -60.42
CA LYS A 606 -1.86 6.00 -59.62
C LYS A 606 -3.04 6.79 -60.20
N LEU A 607 -2.80 7.68 -61.16
CA LEU A 607 -3.87 8.31 -61.95
C LEU A 607 -4.77 7.26 -62.62
N GLY A 608 -4.21 6.14 -63.11
CA GLY A 608 -5.00 5.06 -63.71
C GLY A 608 -5.90 4.33 -62.70
N SER A 609 -5.41 4.05 -61.49
CA SER A 609 -6.21 3.41 -60.44
C SER A 609 -7.30 4.34 -59.87
N ILE A 610 -7.00 5.64 -59.75
CA ILE A 610 -7.97 6.62 -59.26
C ILE A 610 -9.09 6.85 -60.29
N ILE A 611 -8.77 6.96 -61.58
CA ILE A 611 -9.77 7.06 -62.66
C ILE A 611 -10.61 5.77 -62.72
N GLY A 612 -10.01 4.59 -62.50
CA GLY A 612 -10.73 3.32 -62.39
C GLY A 612 -11.71 3.27 -61.22
N GLN A 613 -11.28 3.69 -60.03
CA GLN A 613 -12.13 3.74 -58.83
C GLN A 613 -13.25 4.77 -58.94
N VAL A 614 -12.97 5.96 -59.48
CA VAL A 614 -13.99 6.99 -59.77
C VAL A 614 -14.99 6.47 -60.82
N GLY A 615 -14.54 5.74 -61.83
CA GLY A 615 -15.40 5.10 -62.82
C GLY A 615 -16.27 3.96 -62.27
N GLN A 616 -15.82 3.26 -61.22
CA GLN A 616 -16.64 2.29 -60.48
C GLN A 616 -17.66 2.98 -59.55
N LEU A 617 -17.27 4.05 -58.87
CA LEU A 617 -18.16 4.82 -57.99
C LEU A 617 -19.31 5.48 -58.79
N LEU A 618 -19.00 6.17 -59.90
CA LEU A 618 -20.03 6.74 -60.79
C LEU A 618 -20.99 5.69 -61.40
N ARG A 619 -20.61 4.41 -61.42
CA ARG A 619 -21.42 3.32 -62.00
C ARG A 619 -22.24 2.57 -60.95
N ASN A 620 -21.93 2.73 -59.66
CA ASN A 620 -22.72 2.17 -58.56
C ASN A 620 -23.79 3.14 -58.01
N GLU A 621 -23.73 4.42 -58.36
CA GLU A 621 -24.65 5.45 -57.83
C GLU A 621 -26.04 5.48 -58.49
N THR A 622 -26.35 4.52 -59.38
CA THR A 622 -27.64 4.45 -60.10
C THR A 622 -28.65 3.42 -59.59
N ASP A 623 -28.38 2.71 -58.48
CA ASP A 623 -29.28 1.65 -57.96
C ASP A 623 -29.63 1.77 -56.45
N SER A 624 -30.52 2.73 -56.12
CA SER A 624 -31.50 2.71 -55.00
C SER A 624 -31.04 2.59 -53.52
N PRO A 625 -31.91 2.80 -52.49
CA PRO A 625 -33.14 3.61 -52.40
C PRO A 625 -33.08 4.69 -51.29
N ALA A 626 -34.15 5.50 -51.12
CA ALA A 626 -34.22 6.62 -50.18
C ALA A 626 -34.40 6.22 -48.68
N PRO A 627 -33.88 7.00 -47.71
CA PRO A 627 -34.11 6.80 -46.28
C PRO A 627 -35.33 7.59 -45.75
N ASN A 628 -35.98 7.03 -44.72
CA ASN A 628 -37.20 7.56 -44.11
C ASN A 628 -36.97 8.71 -43.11
N SER A 629 -38.05 9.46 -42.85
CA SER A 629 -38.19 10.57 -41.89
C SER A 629 -37.87 10.23 -40.43
N PRO A 630 -37.39 11.19 -39.61
CA PRO A 630 -37.19 11.01 -38.17
C PRO A 630 -38.49 11.12 -37.37
N ALA A 631 -38.58 10.38 -36.27
CA ALA A 631 -39.66 10.43 -35.27
C ALA A 631 -39.06 10.66 -33.86
N PRO A 632 -39.84 11.18 -32.88
CA PRO A 632 -39.29 11.94 -31.76
C PRO A 632 -38.78 11.10 -30.58
N GLY A 633 -38.07 11.77 -29.67
CA GLY A 633 -37.29 11.15 -28.59
C GLY A 633 -38.09 10.50 -27.46
N ARG A 634 -37.35 9.88 -26.53
CA ARG A 634 -37.84 9.29 -25.28
C ARG A 634 -37.05 9.84 -24.06
N PRO A 635 -37.64 9.81 -22.86
CA PRO A 635 -37.17 10.61 -21.73
C PRO A 635 -36.13 9.90 -20.85
N ILE A 636 -35.54 10.71 -19.97
CA ILE A 636 -34.67 10.34 -18.85
C ILE A 636 -35.46 9.49 -17.82
N PRO A 637 -34.88 8.45 -17.21
CA PRO A 637 -35.45 7.82 -16.03
C PRO A 637 -35.06 8.59 -14.75
N GLU A 638 -36.06 9.05 -14.00
CA GLU A 638 -35.89 9.32 -12.57
C GLU A 638 -35.74 7.99 -11.82
N THR A 639 -34.83 7.93 -10.84
CA THR A 639 -34.83 6.88 -9.80
C THR A 639 -34.66 7.53 -8.43
N THR A 640 -35.78 7.63 -7.71
CA THR A 640 -35.81 7.99 -6.28
C THR A 640 -35.73 6.74 -5.40
N HIS A 641 -34.97 6.85 -4.29
CA HIS A 641 -34.94 5.96 -3.12
C HIS A 641 -34.44 4.52 -3.29
N GLU A 642 -33.23 4.25 -2.79
CA GLU A 642 -33.03 3.89 -1.37
C GLU A 642 -31.85 4.69 -0.77
#